data_AF-A0AAU8N2W3-F1
#
_entry.id   AF-A0AAU8N2W3-F1
#
_cell.length_a   1.000
_cell.length_b   1.000
_cell.length_c   1.000
_cell.angle_alpha   90.00
_cell.angle_beta   90.00
_cell.angle_gamma   90.00
#
_symmetry.space_group_name_H-M   'P 1'
#
loop_
_entity.id
_entity.type
_entity.pdbx_description
1 polymer ?
#
loop_
_entity_poly.entity_id
_entity_poly.type
_entity_poly.pdbx_seq_one_letter_code
_entity_poly.pdbx_strand_id
1 'polypeptide(L)'
;MTETIDTGGTGPLIIPELVALDAGPGTDKSDVITYLAGVVAGAGRADGPEGLAADALARESTAPTGIPGGIAIPHCRSEHVLAASLGFARLAEPVDFGAADGRAADLIFMIAAPAGADDMHLKLLAKLARGLMRADFTDALRSADSAEEVVRIVTEQVQPELLEGGASAEEASAPTAPAPAAPTTSAPAAGSGGSERVIVGATSCPTGIAHTFMAAEALEQAGSERGITVRIEGQGSGRIDALDPELIKRADAVVFAHDLPVKGRERFAGKPVIDVGVKAAVNDAGSLIDRALAAIDDPAAQRVPAGVAGGQDAAEEDEASVHWARRLQRAVMTGVSYMIPFVAAGGLLIALGFLLAGYDVANLYGKFSITDYSLTNLPGHEFVHTITNSAGDVVGTETITLDRSGLPLYLGWAFFLLGKAAMGFLVPALAGYIAFGLAGRPGIAPGFAMGVVAEAVGAGFIGGLIGGILAGYFAAWLAGLGVPRWLRGLMPVVVIPLGTTLVVGGLMYLVLGRPLASIMTGMQNGLTSMSEGGASILLGVILGLMMCFDLGGPVNKAAYLFGTAGLAASTTASFEIMAAVMASGMVPPLAVSLATFLRPRLFTKAEVENGRSSWLLGLSFISEGAIPFAAADPLRVIPATMAGGAVTGALTMALHVGSRAPHGGLFVAFAITNVVGFLLAILAGVVVTAALVVVLKGLGHRKSAAAAA
;
A
#
# COMPACT_ATOMS: atom_id res chain seq x y z
N MET A 1 49.96 -26.49 15.63
CA MET A 1 49.90 -25.07 15.22
C MET A 1 48.48 -24.90 14.70
N THR A 2 47.60 -24.42 15.57
CA THR A 2 46.15 -24.51 15.43
C THR A 2 45.67 -23.24 14.73
N GLU A 3 45.35 -23.34 13.46
CA GLU A 3 44.76 -22.23 12.71
C GLU A 3 43.29 -22.09 13.14
N THR A 4 42.97 -20.92 13.67
CA THR A 4 41.62 -20.46 13.98
C THR A 4 40.74 -20.52 12.73
N ILE A 5 39.67 -21.32 12.79
CA ILE A 5 38.60 -21.32 11.79
C ILE A 5 37.90 -19.96 11.90
N ASP A 6 38.01 -19.17 10.83
CA ASP A 6 37.30 -17.92 10.64
C ASP A 6 35.79 -18.20 10.50
N THR A 7 35.01 -17.78 11.50
CA THR A 7 33.53 -17.83 11.47
C THR A 7 32.93 -16.56 10.86
N GLY A 8 33.71 -15.76 10.12
CA GLY A 8 33.25 -14.64 9.30
C GLY A 8 32.88 -15.07 7.89
N GLY A 9 31.60 -15.01 7.53
CA GLY A 9 31.08 -15.41 6.22
C GLY A 9 31.49 -14.50 5.06
N THR A 10 32.74 -14.59 4.61
CA THR A 10 33.29 -13.87 3.44
C THR A 10 33.88 -14.78 2.36
N GLY A 11 33.70 -16.10 2.46
CA GLY A 11 34.12 -17.04 1.40
C GLY A 11 33.18 -17.07 0.19
N PRO A 12 33.63 -17.59 -0.97
CA PRO A 12 32.78 -17.84 -2.12
C PRO A 12 31.69 -18.85 -1.75
N LEU A 13 30.44 -18.50 -2.09
CA LEU A 13 29.24 -19.31 -1.81
C LEU A 13 29.10 -20.49 -2.76
N ILE A 14 29.66 -20.40 -3.95
CA ILE A 14 29.73 -21.48 -4.92
C ILE A 14 31.18 -21.64 -5.38
N ILE A 15 31.62 -22.89 -5.47
CA ILE A 15 32.95 -23.32 -5.95
C ILE A 15 32.75 -24.52 -6.89
N PRO A 16 33.73 -24.87 -7.74
CA PRO A 16 33.53 -25.94 -8.73
C PRO A 16 33.09 -27.28 -8.12
N GLU A 17 33.55 -27.59 -6.91
CA GLU A 17 33.20 -28.80 -6.17
C GLU A 17 31.73 -28.84 -5.71
N LEU A 18 31.02 -27.71 -5.75
CA LEU A 18 29.59 -27.59 -5.45
C LEU A 18 28.69 -27.70 -6.69
N VAL A 19 29.28 -27.93 -7.87
CA VAL A 19 28.59 -27.95 -9.16
C VAL A 19 28.58 -29.37 -9.73
N ALA A 20 27.39 -29.87 -10.04
CA ALA A 20 27.19 -31.13 -10.77
C ALA A 20 26.51 -30.84 -12.12
N LEU A 21 27.17 -31.18 -13.23
CA LEU A 21 26.61 -31.02 -14.57
C LEU A 21 26.08 -32.36 -15.08
N ASP A 22 24.90 -32.29 -15.72
CA ASP A 22 24.22 -33.41 -16.38
C ASP A 22 24.09 -34.64 -15.47
N ALA A 23 23.74 -34.39 -14.21
CA ALA A 23 23.66 -35.40 -13.16
C ALA A 23 22.41 -36.27 -13.29
N GLY A 24 22.55 -37.57 -13.00
CA GLY A 24 21.45 -38.54 -12.92
C GLY A 24 21.25 -39.09 -11.51
N PRO A 25 20.78 -38.28 -10.54
CA PRO A 25 20.67 -38.69 -9.14
C PRO A 25 19.52 -39.67 -8.86
N GLY A 26 18.50 -39.71 -9.73
CA GLY A 26 17.28 -40.50 -9.57
C GLY A 26 16.09 -39.79 -10.22
N THR A 27 14.91 -40.39 -10.12
CA THR A 27 13.66 -39.85 -10.71
C THR A 27 12.80 -39.09 -9.69
N ASP A 28 13.09 -39.23 -8.40
CA ASP A 28 12.34 -38.57 -7.35
C ASP A 28 13.11 -37.35 -6.79
N LYS A 29 12.36 -36.32 -6.38
CA LYS A 29 12.96 -35.12 -5.77
C LYS A 29 13.76 -35.42 -4.49
N SER A 30 13.43 -36.51 -3.81
CA SER A 30 14.21 -36.99 -2.65
C SER A 30 15.63 -37.41 -3.02
N ASP A 31 15.79 -38.03 -4.19
CA ASP A 31 17.08 -38.52 -4.67
C ASP A 31 17.96 -37.33 -5.05
N VAL A 32 17.37 -36.33 -5.74
CA VAL A 32 18.04 -35.07 -6.11
C VAL A 32 18.51 -34.29 -4.88
N ILE A 33 17.64 -34.15 -3.86
CA ILE A 33 18.00 -33.44 -2.61
C ILE A 33 19.12 -34.19 -1.86
N THR A 34 19.03 -35.52 -1.76
CA THR A 34 20.05 -36.33 -1.10
C THR A 34 21.39 -36.26 -1.83
N TYR A 35 21.36 -36.30 -3.16
CA TYR A 35 22.54 -36.16 -4.00
C TYR A 35 23.23 -34.81 -3.80
N LEU A 36 22.49 -33.70 -3.86
CA LEU A 36 23.05 -32.36 -3.65
C LEU A 36 23.57 -32.15 -2.22
N ALA A 37 22.93 -32.74 -1.20
CA ALA A 37 23.48 -32.74 0.15
C ALA A 37 24.83 -33.50 0.20
N GLY A 38 24.96 -34.58 -0.57
CA GLY A 38 26.22 -35.29 -0.84
C GLY A 38 27.29 -34.39 -1.44
N VAL A 39 26.95 -33.61 -2.46
CA VAL A 39 27.86 -32.65 -3.12
C VAL A 39 28.33 -31.57 -2.13
N VAL A 40 27.41 -30.99 -1.36
CA VAL A 40 27.72 -29.96 -0.35
C VAL A 40 28.63 -30.52 0.76
N ALA A 41 28.35 -31.73 1.25
CA ALA A 41 29.18 -32.39 2.26
C ALA A 41 30.56 -32.79 1.70
N GLY A 42 30.62 -33.29 0.47
CA GLY A 42 31.87 -33.66 -0.21
C GLY A 42 32.82 -32.47 -0.42
N ALA A 43 32.27 -31.26 -0.59
CA ALA A 43 33.02 -30.01 -0.66
C ALA A 43 33.43 -29.46 0.72
N GLY A 44 33.18 -30.19 1.82
CA GLY A 44 33.51 -29.79 3.19
C GLY A 44 32.65 -28.66 3.75
N ARG A 45 31.49 -28.38 3.15
CA ARG A 45 30.58 -27.29 3.56
C ARG A 45 29.51 -27.73 4.56
N ALA A 46 29.37 -29.04 4.77
CA ALA A 46 28.53 -29.66 5.80
C ALA A 46 29.31 -30.76 6.54
N ASP A 47 28.91 -31.09 7.78
CA ASP A 47 29.53 -32.13 8.60
C ASP A 47 29.24 -33.56 8.10
N GLY A 48 28.17 -33.72 7.31
CA GLY A 48 27.78 -34.94 6.63
C GLY A 48 26.54 -34.74 5.74
N PRO A 49 26.29 -35.66 4.79
CA PRO A 49 25.18 -35.51 3.85
C PRO A 49 23.81 -35.86 4.43
N GLU A 50 23.76 -36.79 5.40
CA GLU A 50 22.50 -37.33 5.94
C GLU A 50 21.67 -36.28 6.68
N GLY A 51 22.31 -35.47 7.52
CA GLY A 51 21.64 -34.42 8.31
C GLY A 51 21.10 -33.29 7.44
N LEU A 52 21.91 -32.78 6.51
CA LEU A 52 21.50 -31.73 5.57
C LEU A 52 20.36 -32.21 4.66
N ALA A 53 20.44 -33.44 4.14
CA ALA A 53 19.39 -34.03 3.32
C ALA A 53 18.07 -34.14 4.10
N ALA A 54 18.12 -34.64 5.35
CA ALA A 54 16.93 -34.77 6.19
C ALA A 54 16.23 -33.41 6.43
N ASP A 55 17.00 -32.37 6.74
CA ASP A 55 16.45 -31.02 6.98
C ASP A 55 15.86 -30.40 5.70
N ALA A 56 16.53 -30.59 4.55
CA ALA A 56 16.04 -30.13 3.26
C ALA A 56 14.74 -30.84 2.83
N LEU A 57 14.66 -32.16 3.04
CA LEU A 57 13.45 -32.95 2.77
C LEU A 57 12.29 -32.58 3.69
N ALA A 58 12.56 -32.36 4.97
CA ALA A 58 11.56 -31.88 5.91
C ALA A 58 10.99 -30.53 5.46
N ARG A 59 11.83 -29.60 5.00
CA ARG A 59 11.39 -28.32 4.46
C ARG A 59 10.61 -28.46 3.16
N GLU A 60 11.06 -29.31 2.24
CA GLU A 60 10.36 -29.60 0.98
C GLU A 60 8.96 -30.18 1.22
N SER A 61 8.77 -30.97 2.29
CA SER A 61 7.47 -31.56 2.63
C SER A 61 6.42 -30.54 3.07
N THR A 62 6.83 -29.37 3.57
CA THR A 62 5.89 -28.31 3.99
C THR A 62 5.34 -27.50 2.83
N ALA A 63 6.15 -27.26 1.80
CA ALA A 63 5.74 -26.59 0.58
C ALA A 63 6.74 -26.90 -0.54
N PRO A 64 6.25 -27.15 -1.78
CA PRO A 64 7.10 -27.43 -2.93
C PRO A 64 8.06 -26.27 -3.20
N THR A 65 9.29 -26.60 -3.62
CA THR A 65 10.33 -25.60 -3.95
C THR A 65 10.56 -25.43 -5.45
N GLY A 66 9.75 -26.07 -6.29
CA GLY A 66 9.72 -25.84 -7.73
C GLY A 66 9.21 -24.43 -8.06
N ILE A 67 9.88 -23.75 -8.98
CA ILE A 67 9.46 -22.46 -9.54
C ILE A 67 9.32 -22.58 -11.07
N PRO A 68 8.53 -21.70 -11.72
CA PRO A 68 8.33 -21.76 -13.16
C PRO A 68 9.64 -21.69 -13.95
N GLY A 69 9.66 -22.34 -15.12
CA GLY A 69 10.82 -22.32 -16.02
C GLY A 69 11.80 -23.48 -15.84
N GLY A 70 11.39 -24.57 -15.18
CA GLY A 70 12.21 -25.78 -15.02
C GLY A 70 13.28 -25.66 -13.93
N ILE A 71 12.95 -25.00 -12.81
CA ILE A 71 13.93 -24.70 -11.76
C ILE A 71 13.39 -25.18 -10.40
N ALA A 72 14.27 -25.69 -9.54
CA ALA A 72 13.94 -25.97 -8.14
C ALA A 72 15.00 -25.38 -7.20
N ILE A 73 14.55 -24.90 -6.03
CA ILE A 73 15.43 -24.30 -5.02
C ILE A 73 15.23 -25.00 -3.66
N PRO A 74 15.63 -26.27 -3.51
CA PRO A 74 15.60 -26.92 -2.20
C PRO A 74 16.49 -26.15 -1.22
N HIS A 75 15.92 -25.74 -0.08
CA HIS A 75 16.63 -24.92 0.89
C HIS A 75 16.24 -25.33 2.29
N CYS A 76 17.18 -25.24 3.23
CA CYS A 76 16.91 -25.41 4.65
C CYS A 76 17.90 -24.60 5.49
N ARG A 77 17.53 -24.42 6.75
CA ARG A 77 18.49 -24.09 7.80
C ARG A 77 18.86 -25.39 8.48
N SER A 78 20.14 -25.62 8.70
CA SER A 78 20.60 -26.87 9.28
C SER A 78 21.80 -26.64 10.19
N GLU A 79 21.83 -27.33 11.33
CA GLU A 79 22.98 -27.35 12.25
C GLU A 79 24.18 -28.10 11.63
N HIS A 80 23.93 -28.91 10.61
CA HIS A 80 24.91 -29.69 9.87
C HIS A 80 25.72 -28.84 8.86
N VAL A 81 25.32 -27.59 8.61
CA VAL A 81 26.00 -26.71 7.65
C VAL A 81 27.12 -25.95 8.34
N LEU A 82 28.36 -26.24 7.93
CA LEU A 82 29.58 -25.63 8.48
C LEU A 82 29.86 -24.25 7.86
N ALA A 83 29.52 -24.07 6.59
CA ALA A 83 29.65 -22.79 5.90
C ALA A 83 28.49 -22.60 4.93
N ALA A 84 28.00 -21.36 4.82
CA ALA A 84 26.94 -21.03 3.86
C ALA A 84 27.39 -21.35 2.44
N SER A 85 26.55 -22.06 1.68
CA SER A 85 26.92 -22.56 0.36
C SER A 85 25.71 -22.70 -0.55
N LEU A 86 25.98 -22.61 -1.84
CA LEU A 86 25.03 -22.80 -2.92
C LEU A 86 25.49 -24.00 -3.76
N GLY A 87 24.83 -25.13 -3.59
CA GLY A 87 25.01 -26.30 -4.44
C GLY A 87 24.20 -26.15 -5.72
N PHE A 88 24.75 -26.55 -6.86
CA PHE A 88 24.06 -26.52 -8.14
C PHE A 88 24.11 -27.88 -8.83
N ALA A 89 22.97 -28.31 -9.38
CA ALA A 89 22.91 -29.42 -10.31
C ALA A 89 22.13 -29.06 -11.58
N ARG A 90 22.72 -29.33 -12.75
CA ARG A 90 21.96 -29.49 -14.00
C ARG A 90 21.65 -30.97 -14.16
N LEU A 91 20.38 -31.35 -14.26
CA LEU A 91 19.96 -32.75 -14.35
C LEU A 91 19.95 -33.23 -15.80
N ALA A 92 20.40 -34.47 -16.03
CA ALA A 92 20.27 -35.13 -17.34
C ALA A 92 18.81 -35.43 -17.69
N GLU A 93 18.02 -35.79 -16.67
CA GLU A 93 16.57 -36.00 -16.78
C GLU A 93 15.86 -35.06 -15.79
N PRO A 94 14.95 -34.17 -16.25
CA PRO A 94 14.24 -33.24 -15.36
C PRO A 94 13.32 -33.96 -14.37
N VAL A 95 13.27 -33.47 -13.12
CA VAL A 95 12.48 -34.08 -12.01
C VAL A 95 11.40 -33.12 -11.52
N ASP A 96 10.21 -33.63 -11.18
CA ASP A 96 9.10 -32.79 -10.71
C ASP A 96 9.29 -32.33 -9.24
N PHE A 97 9.34 -31.01 -9.05
CA PHE A 97 9.42 -30.33 -7.76
C PHE A 97 8.14 -29.53 -7.42
N GLY A 98 7.05 -29.72 -8.16
CA GLY A 98 5.75 -29.10 -7.88
C GLY A 98 5.65 -27.63 -8.31
N ALA A 99 6.30 -27.25 -9.42
CA ALA A 99 6.22 -25.90 -9.97
C ALA A 99 4.81 -25.55 -10.48
N ALA A 100 4.39 -24.29 -10.35
CA ALA A 100 3.04 -23.84 -10.70
C ALA A 100 2.71 -23.93 -12.20
N ASP A 101 3.72 -23.95 -13.07
CA ASP A 101 3.58 -24.15 -14.52
C ASP A 101 3.56 -25.62 -14.93
N GLY A 102 3.70 -26.55 -13.97
CA GLY A 102 3.71 -28.00 -14.20
C GLY A 102 4.96 -28.52 -14.91
N ARG A 103 6.03 -27.71 -15.03
CA ARG A 103 7.28 -28.14 -15.66
C ARG A 103 8.20 -28.82 -14.64
N ALA A 104 8.73 -29.99 -15.01
CA ALA A 104 9.81 -30.63 -14.26
C ALA A 104 11.10 -29.78 -14.32
N ALA A 105 11.88 -29.81 -13.23
CA ALA A 105 13.06 -28.99 -13.05
C ALA A 105 14.33 -29.68 -13.57
N ASP A 106 15.07 -28.97 -14.42
CA ASP A 106 16.39 -29.36 -14.93
C ASP A 106 17.54 -28.62 -14.23
N LEU A 107 17.26 -27.44 -13.65
CA LEU A 107 18.22 -26.66 -12.87
C LEU A 107 17.85 -26.67 -11.39
N ILE A 108 18.74 -27.17 -10.54
CA ILE A 108 18.51 -27.33 -9.10
C ILE A 108 19.54 -26.52 -8.32
N PHE A 109 19.05 -25.65 -7.43
CA PHE A 109 19.88 -24.82 -6.56
C PHE A 109 19.63 -25.16 -5.09
N MET A 110 20.56 -25.89 -4.47
CA MET A 110 20.50 -26.15 -3.03
C MET A 110 21.09 -24.98 -2.23
N ILE A 111 20.26 -24.31 -1.44
CA ILE A 111 20.75 -23.30 -0.49
C ILE A 111 20.96 -23.96 0.88
N ALA A 112 22.23 -24.11 1.27
CA ALA A 112 22.63 -24.63 2.57
C ALA A 112 23.07 -23.47 3.48
N ALA A 113 22.29 -23.20 4.54
CA ALA A 113 22.55 -22.12 5.48
C ALA A 113 22.71 -22.64 6.93
N PRO A 114 23.74 -22.19 7.68
CA PRO A 114 23.89 -22.53 9.10
C PRO A 114 22.70 -22.07 9.95
N ALA A 115 22.44 -22.77 11.04
CA ALA A 115 21.45 -22.35 12.04
C ALA A 115 21.74 -20.94 12.60
N GLY A 116 20.73 -20.07 12.63
CA GLY A 116 20.84 -18.68 13.15
C GLY A 116 21.15 -17.59 12.13
N ALA A 117 21.28 -17.91 10.83
CA ALA A 117 21.61 -16.95 9.77
C ALA A 117 20.39 -16.48 8.93
N ASP A 118 19.34 -16.01 9.60
CA ASP A 118 18.03 -15.70 8.98
C ASP A 118 18.09 -14.60 7.91
N ASP A 119 18.81 -13.52 8.18
CA ASP A 119 18.97 -12.41 7.23
C ASP A 119 19.80 -12.79 6.01
N MET A 120 20.72 -13.75 6.14
CA MET A 120 21.61 -14.17 5.07
C MET A 120 20.92 -15.12 4.09
N HIS A 121 20.19 -16.11 4.61
CA HIS A 121 19.39 -17.03 3.79
C HIS A 121 18.40 -16.26 2.91
N LEU A 122 17.66 -15.31 3.47
CA LEU A 122 16.70 -14.49 2.72
C LEU A 122 17.38 -13.59 1.66
N LYS A 123 18.56 -13.01 1.98
CA LYS A 123 19.33 -12.22 1.01
C LYS A 123 19.85 -13.07 -0.15
N LEU A 124 20.31 -14.30 0.11
CA LEU A 124 20.78 -15.22 -0.93
C LEU A 124 19.65 -15.68 -1.83
N LEU A 125 18.51 -16.04 -1.24
CA LEU A 125 17.31 -16.42 -1.98
C LEU A 125 16.86 -15.25 -2.87
N ALA A 126 16.84 -14.02 -2.36
CA ALA A 126 16.49 -12.84 -3.16
C ALA A 126 17.50 -12.56 -4.29
N LYS A 127 18.80 -12.67 -4.03
CA LYS A 127 19.85 -12.46 -5.05
C LYS A 127 19.78 -13.50 -6.17
N LEU A 128 19.62 -14.78 -5.82
CA LEU A 128 19.54 -15.89 -6.76
C LEU A 128 18.23 -15.86 -7.55
N ALA A 129 17.09 -15.64 -6.89
CA ALA A 129 15.78 -15.58 -7.54
C ALA A 129 15.73 -14.51 -8.64
N ARG A 130 16.40 -13.36 -8.46
CA ARG A 130 16.54 -12.33 -9.52
C ARG A 130 17.23 -12.84 -10.79
N GLY A 131 18.28 -13.64 -10.64
CA GLY A 131 18.96 -14.28 -11.78
C GLY A 131 18.09 -15.33 -12.44
N LEU A 132 17.40 -16.14 -11.64
CA LEU A 132 16.56 -17.24 -12.15
C LEU A 132 15.32 -16.78 -12.94
N MET A 133 14.89 -15.52 -12.79
CA MET A 133 13.83 -14.95 -13.63
C MET A 133 14.32 -14.46 -15.00
N ARG A 134 15.63 -14.43 -15.23
CA ARG A 134 16.25 -13.96 -16.47
C ARG A 134 16.54 -15.13 -17.39
N ALA A 135 15.93 -15.13 -18.58
CA ALA A 135 16.11 -16.22 -19.56
C ALA A 135 17.59 -16.39 -19.94
N ASP A 136 18.30 -15.28 -20.19
CA ASP A 136 19.72 -15.20 -20.47
C ASP A 136 20.61 -15.87 -19.40
N PHE A 137 20.28 -15.69 -18.12
CA PHE A 137 21.00 -16.35 -17.02
C PHE A 137 20.73 -17.86 -17.01
N THR A 138 19.46 -18.27 -17.13
CA THR A 138 19.11 -19.70 -17.11
C THR A 138 19.57 -20.44 -18.36
N ASP A 139 19.59 -19.77 -19.52
CA ASP A 139 20.10 -20.31 -20.77
C ASP A 139 21.61 -20.47 -20.71
N ALA A 140 22.34 -19.49 -20.15
CA ALA A 140 23.77 -19.59 -19.91
C ALA A 140 24.13 -20.79 -19.01
N LEU A 141 23.33 -21.06 -17.97
CA LEU A 141 23.53 -22.23 -17.09
C LEU A 141 23.21 -23.55 -17.79
N ARG A 142 22.20 -23.57 -18.68
CA ARG A 142 21.88 -24.75 -19.51
C ARG A 142 22.92 -25.02 -20.58
N SER A 143 23.60 -23.99 -21.07
CA SER A 143 24.67 -24.11 -22.07
C SER A 143 26.07 -24.22 -21.48
N ALA A 144 26.25 -24.04 -20.17
CA ALA A 144 27.57 -24.07 -19.55
C ALA A 144 28.23 -25.45 -19.72
N ASP A 145 29.48 -25.46 -20.18
CA ASP A 145 30.22 -26.69 -20.50
C ASP A 145 31.12 -27.18 -19.35
N SER A 146 31.26 -26.36 -18.30
CA SER A 146 32.17 -26.64 -17.17
C SER A 146 31.65 -26.12 -15.83
N ALA A 147 32.14 -26.72 -14.75
CA ALA A 147 31.80 -26.32 -13.39
C ALA A 147 32.28 -24.89 -13.08
N GLU A 148 33.46 -24.54 -13.59
CA GLU A 148 34.06 -23.22 -13.47
C GLU A 148 33.23 -22.14 -14.16
N GLU A 149 32.63 -22.46 -15.30
CA GLU A 149 31.74 -21.54 -16.01
C GLU A 149 30.45 -21.29 -15.23
N VAL A 150 29.84 -22.33 -14.65
CA VAL A 150 28.69 -22.17 -13.75
C VAL A 150 29.05 -21.33 -12.53
N VAL A 151 30.21 -21.60 -11.89
CA VAL A 151 30.69 -20.82 -10.75
C VAL A 151 30.81 -19.35 -11.13
N ARG A 152 31.39 -19.04 -12.30
CA ARG A 152 31.51 -17.66 -12.79
C ARG A 152 30.14 -17.00 -12.98
N ILE A 153 29.24 -17.66 -13.72
CA ILE A 153 27.88 -17.16 -14.00
C ILE A 153 27.13 -16.88 -12.69
N VAL A 154 27.14 -17.84 -11.76
CA VAL A 154 26.43 -17.72 -10.50
C VAL A 154 27.09 -16.68 -9.59
N THR A 155 28.43 -16.62 -9.53
CA THR A 155 29.17 -15.63 -8.73
C THR A 155 28.88 -14.21 -9.21
N GLU A 156 28.81 -13.96 -10.51
CA GLU A 156 28.41 -12.65 -11.07
C GLU A 156 27.02 -12.21 -10.56
N GLN A 157 26.11 -13.17 -10.36
CA GLN A 157 24.77 -12.88 -9.86
C GLN A 157 24.71 -12.70 -8.34
N VAL A 158 25.44 -13.50 -7.55
CA VAL A 158 25.28 -13.53 -6.09
C VAL A 158 26.40 -12.83 -5.30
N GLN A 159 27.62 -12.78 -5.83
CA GLN A 159 28.82 -12.16 -5.26
C GLN A 159 29.73 -11.51 -6.33
N PRO A 160 29.24 -10.57 -7.16
CA PRO A 160 30.02 -9.95 -8.23
C PRO A 160 31.32 -9.29 -7.73
N GLU A 161 31.33 -8.83 -6.48
CA GLU A 161 32.50 -8.26 -5.81
C GLU A 161 33.74 -9.18 -5.79
N LEU A 162 33.55 -10.51 -5.88
CA LEU A 162 34.66 -11.47 -5.92
C LEU A 162 35.35 -11.53 -7.30
N LEU A 163 34.67 -11.08 -8.37
CA LEU A 163 35.21 -11.09 -9.73
C LEU A 163 35.98 -9.80 -10.06
N GLU A 164 35.65 -8.68 -9.41
CA GLU A 164 36.28 -7.37 -9.66
C GLU A 164 37.67 -7.22 -9.02
N GLY A 165 38.12 -8.18 -8.19
CA GLY A 165 39.36 -8.11 -7.40
C GLY A 165 40.57 -8.92 -7.90
N GLY A 166 40.50 -9.58 -9.06
CA GLY A 166 41.49 -10.61 -9.48
C GLY A 166 42.60 -10.18 -10.44
N ALA A 167 42.60 -8.96 -11.00
CA ALA A 167 43.49 -8.58 -12.11
C ALA A 167 44.83 -7.94 -11.69
N SER A 168 45.46 -8.41 -10.60
CA SER A 168 46.77 -7.90 -10.19
C SER A 168 47.68 -8.94 -9.52
N ALA A 169 47.97 -10.05 -10.19
CA ALA A 169 49.21 -10.81 -9.97
C ALA A 169 49.24 -12.01 -10.91
N GLU A 170 49.76 -11.82 -12.12
CA GLU A 170 50.56 -12.78 -12.90
C GLU A 170 50.51 -12.36 -14.37
N GLU A 171 51.56 -11.67 -14.81
CA GLU A 171 52.22 -11.89 -16.11
C GLU A 171 53.26 -10.78 -16.33
N ALA A 172 54.44 -11.01 -15.75
CA ALA A 172 55.68 -10.36 -16.13
C ALA A 172 56.60 -11.39 -16.79
N SER A 173 56.35 -11.70 -18.07
CA SER A 173 57.35 -12.31 -18.95
C SER A 173 56.89 -12.28 -20.41
N ALA A 174 57.43 -11.33 -21.19
CA ALA A 174 57.46 -11.40 -22.65
C ALA A 174 58.55 -12.42 -23.09
N PRO A 175 58.57 -12.99 -24.34
CA PRO A 175 58.76 -12.20 -25.55
C PRO A 175 57.97 -12.61 -26.83
N THR A 176 57.96 -11.63 -27.73
CA THR A 176 57.41 -11.40 -29.07
C THR A 176 57.68 -12.43 -30.19
N ALA A 177 56.71 -12.63 -31.10
CA ALA A 177 56.89 -12.86 -32.56
C ALA A 177 55.55 -12.64 -33.35
N PRO A 178 55.54 -12.41 -34.68
CA PRO A 178 54.79 -11.33 -35.33
C PRO A 178 53.51 -11.70 -36.12
N ALA A 179 52.76 -10.65 -36.48
CA ALA A 179 51.46 -10.59 -37.19
C ALA A 179 51.39 -11.29 -38.56
N PRO A 180 50.16 -11.46 -39.11
CA PRO A 180 49.86 -10.68 -40.31
C PRO A 180 48.46 -10.03 -40.37
N ALA A 181 48.50 -8.78 -40.85
CA ALA A 181 47.56 -7.95 -41.62
C ALA A 181 46.05 -8.27 -41.65
N ALA A 182 45.30 -7.25 -41.23
CA ALA A 182 43.89 -7.03 -41.54
C ALA A 182 43.65 -6.70 -43.02
N PRO A 183 42.46 -7.02 -43.58
CA PRO A 183 41.98 -6.37 -44.80
C PRO A 183 41.28 -5.05 -44.46
N THR A 184 41.78 -3.97 -45.05
CA THR A 184 41.09 -2.68 -45.16
C THR A 184 40.14 -2.66 -46.36
N THR A 185 38.92 -2.16 -46.14
CA THR A 185 38.07 -1.28 -46.98
C THR A 185 36.62 -1.47 -46.51
N SER A 186 35.78 -0.49 -46.23
CA SER A 186 35.76 0.94 -46.53
C SER A 186 34.69 1.59 -45.63
N ALA A 187 34.94 2.80 -45.14
CA ALA A 187 33.94 3.62 -44.47
C ALA A 187 32.79 4.02 -45.41
N PRO A 188 31.54 4.09 -44.92
CA PRO A 188 30.60 5.13 -45.31
C PRO A 188 30.75 6.34 -44.37
N ALA A 189 30.44 7.49 -44.93
CA ALA A 189 30.66 8.81 -44.40
C ALA A 189 29.88 9.13 -43.10
N ALA A 190 30.39 10.15 -42.40
CA ALA A 190 29.78 10.76 -41.23
C ALA A 190 28.37 11.36 -41.49
N GLY A 191 27.51 11.20 -40.48
CA GLY A 191 26.19 11.83 -40.29
C GLY A 191 25.19 10.78 -39.77
N SER A 192 24.65 10.78 -38.55
CA SER A 192 24.40 11.82 -37.54
C SER A 192 24.40 11.19 -36.14
N GLY A 193 24.86 11.92 -35.12
CA GLY A 193 24.95 11.44 -33.74
C GLY A 193 23.59 11.38 -33.03
N GLY A 194 23.32 10.24 -32.39
CA GLY A 194 22.31 10.14 -31.34
C GLY A 194 23.01 9.93 -30.01
N SER A 195 22.91 10.89 -29.10
CA SER A 195 23.28 10.69 -27.70
C SER A 195 22.42 9.58 -27.10
N GLU A 196 23.04 8.66 -26.36
CA GLU A 196 22.34 7.61 -25.62
C GLU A 196 21.23 8.22 -24.74
N ARG A 197 19.98 7.83 -24.96
CA ARG A 197 18.82 8.41 -24.24
C ARG A 197 18.86 7.96 -22.78
N VAL A 198 18.68 8.91 -21.86
CA VAL A 198 18.74 8.68 -20.41
C VAL A 198 17.40 9.05 -19.78
N ILE A 199 16.79 8.12 -19.03
CA ILE A 199 15.61 8.39 -18.22
C ILE A 199 15.97 8.23 -16.75
N VAL A 200 15.58 9.19 -15.94
CA VAL A 200 15.75 9.12 -14.48
C VAL A 200 14.41 9.06 -13.79
N GLY A 201 14.37 8.76 -12.50
CA GLY A 201 13.08 8.71 -11.82
C GLY A 201 13.17 8.46 -10.33
N ALA A 202 12.02 8.39 -9.69
CA ALA A 202 11.93 8.08 -8.28
C ALA A 202 10.69 7.23 -7.99
N THR A 203 10.84 6.27 -7.07
CA THR A 203 9.73 5.46 -6.57
C THR A 203 9.47 5.70 -5.09
N SER A 204 8.21 5.63 -4.64
CA SER A 204 7.90 5.71 -3.21
C SER A 204 6.58 5.03 -2.85
N CYS A 205 6.61 4.08 -1.91
CA CYS A 205 5.43 3.38 -1.40
C CYS A 205 5.34 3.57 0.14
N PRO A 206 4.15 3.69 0.74
CA PRO A 206 3.99 3.93 2.18
C PRO A 206 4.72 2.97 3.11
N THR A 207 4.81 1.69 2.75
CA THR A 207 5.56 0.70 3.53
C THR A 207 7.06 0.85 3.30
N GLY A 208 7.47 1.29 2.11
CA GLY A 208 8.86 1.57 1.75
C GLY A 208 9.77 0.36 1.85
N ILE A 209 9.23 -0.83 1.61
CA ILE A 209 9.95 -2.12 1.60
C ILE A 209 9.88 -2.66 0.16
N ALA A 210 9.09 -3.70 -0.12
CA ALA A 210 9.14 -4.40 -1.41
C ALA A 210 8.72 -3.53 -2.62
N HIS A 211 7.51 -2.97 -2.61
CA HIS A 211 6.95 -2.34 -3.82
C HIS A 211 7.75 -1.12 -4.32
N THR A 212 8.41 -0.37 -3.42
CA THR A 212 9.26 0.76 -3.82
C THR A 212 10.46 0.30 -4.65
N PHE A 213 11.16 -0.74 -4.19
CA PHE A 213 12.32 -1.26 -4.90
C PHE A 213 11.91 -2.10 -6.12
N MET A 214 10.82 -2.88 -6.03
CA MET A 214 10.28 -3.62 -7.19
C MET A 214 9.87 -2.70 -8.34
N ALA A 215 9.25 -1.56 -8.05
CA ALA A 215 8.89 -0.59 -9.08
C ALA A 215 10.13 0.07 -9.72
N ALA A 216 11.17 0.34 -8.93
CA ALA A 216 12.42 0.88 -9.45
C ALA A 216 13.10 -0.14 -10.38
N GLU A 217 13.21 -1.39 -9.92
CA GLU A 217 13.80 -2.49 -10.66
C GLU A 217 13.04 -2.79 -11.96
N ALA A 218 11.71 -2.83 -11.93
CA ALA A 218 10.89 -3.06 -13.12
C ALA A 218 11.09 -1.96 -14.18
N LEU A 219 11.20 -0.69 -13.77
CA LEU A 219 11.46 0.43 -14.67
C LEU A 219 12.88 0.40 -15.25
N GLU A 220 13.88 0.06 -14.44
CA GLU A 220 15.27 -0.09 -14.90
C GLU A 220 15.41 -1.26 -15.88
N GLN A 221 14.75 -2.38 -15.60
CA GLN A 221 14.69 -3.54 -16.48
C GLN A 221 14.01 -3.20 -17.82
N ALA A 222 12.83 -2.56 -17.78
CA ALA A 222 12.12 -2.13 -18.98
C ALA A 222 12.93 -1.17 -19.85
N GLY A 223 13.77 -0.34 -19.22
CA GLY A 223 14.76 0.50 -19.89
C GLY A 223 15.85 -0.28 -20.61
N SER A 224 16.44 -1.24 -19.89
CA SER A 224 17.47 -2.13 -20.44
C SER A 224 16.97 -2.93 -21.64
N GLU A 225 15.74 -3.45 -21.60
CA GLU A 225 15.09 -4.14 -22.72
C GLU A 225 14.93 -3.27 -23.97
N ARG A 226 14.89 -1.94 -23.80
CA ARG A 226 14.77 -0.95 -24.87
C ARG A 226 16.10 -0.32 -25.26
N GLY A 227 17.21 -0.79 -24.69
CA GLY A 227 18.55 -0.28 -24.98
C GLY A 227 18.76 1.18 -24.55
N ILE A 228 18.07 1.64 -23.50
CA ILE A 228 18.21 2.99 -22.96
C ILE A 228 18.63 2.95 -21.50
N THR A 229 19.38 3.97 -21.06
CA THR A 229 19.82 4.05 -19.67
C THR A 229 18.67 4.56 -18.80
N VAL A 230 18.15 3.71 -17.93
CA VAL A 230 17.16 4.08 -16.90
C VAL A 230 17.79 3.96 -15.51
N ARG A 231 17.57 4.96 -14.65
CA ARG A 231 18.00 4.96 -13.25
C ARG A 231 16.94 5.54 -12.33
N ILE A 232 16.54 4.79 -11.31
CA ILE A 232 15.43 5.15 -10.43
C ILE A 232 15.91 5.21 -8.97
N GLU A 233 15.73 6.36 -8.31
CA GLU A 233 15.95 6.43 -6.85
C GLU A 233 14.77 5.82 -6.08
N GLY A 234 15.05 4.77 -5.30
CA GLY A 234 14.08 4.18 -4.38
C GLY A 234 13.95 5.00 -3.10
N GLN A 235 12.82 5.67 -2.88
CA GLN A 235 12.52 6.42 -1.66
C GLN A 235 11.71 5.59 -0.66
N GLY A 236 12.33 4.51 -0.18
CA GLY A 236 11.75 3.58 0.80
C GLY A 236 11.83 4.07 2.25
N SER A 237 11.48 3.18 3.19
CA SER A 237 11.49 3.43 4.64
C SER A 237 12.90 3.43 5.26
N GLY A 238 13.93 3.21 4.44
CA GLY A 238 15.35 3.22 4.78
C GLY A 238 16.11 4.43 4.21
N ARG A 239 17.39 4.22 3.88
CA ARG A 239 18.25 5.26 3.26
C ARG A 239 17.75 5.54 1.84
N ILE A 240 17.73 6.82 1.44
CA ILE A 240 17.45 7.22 0.06
C ILE A 240 18.78 7.13 -0.69
N ASP A 241 18.86 6.24 -1.67
CA ASP A 241 19.98 6.21 -2.61
C ASP A 241 19.72 7.25 -3.70
N ALA A 242 20.02 8.50 -3.36
CA ALA A 242 19.76 9.64 -4.21
C ALA A 242 20.57 9.58 -5.51
N LEU A 243 19.92 9.89 -6.64
CA LEU A 243 20.61 9.96 -7.94
C LEU A 243 21.64 11.09 -7.99
N ASP A 244 22.71 10.85 -8.75
CA ASP A 244 23.74 11.85 -9.04
C ASP A 244 23.12 13.07 -9.75
N PRO A 245 23.31 14.30 -9.24
CA PRO A 245 22.84 15.53 -9.89
C PRO A 245 23.26 15.68 -11.36
N GLU A 246 24.44 15.22 -11.75
CA GLU A 246 24.92 15.29 -13.13
C GLU A 246 24.19 14.30 -14.05
N LEU A 247 23.78 13.14 -13.51
CA LEU A 247 22.91 12.21 -14.22
C LEU A 247 21.52 12.80 -14.41
N ILE A 248 20.96 13.45 -13.37
CA ILE A 248 19.68 14.13 -13.47
C ILE A 248 19.74 15.19 -14.56
N LYS A 249 20.76 16.05 -14.60
CA LYS A 249 20.92 17.09 -15.65
C LYS A 249 20.91 16.52 -17.06
N ARG A 250 21.63 15.42 -17.30
CA ARG A 250 21.73 14.76 -18.61
C ARG A 250 20.47 14.00 -19.05
N ALA A 251 19.57 13.68 -18.13
CA ALA A 251 18.36 12.92 -18.44
C ALA A 251 17.42 13.61 -19.44
N ASP A 252 16.90 12.86 -20.41
CA ASP A 252 15.94 13.30 -21.41
C ASP A 252 14.49 13.34 -20.88
N ALA A 253 14.13 12.43 -19.96
CA ALA A 253 12.81 12.36 -19.33
C ALA A 253 12.87 11.81 -17.90
N VAL A 254 11.74 11.92 -17.18
CA VAL A 254 11.61 11.53 -15.78
C VAL A 254 10.39 10.62 -15.57
N VAL A 255 10.55 9.54 -14.82
CA VAL A 255 9.42 8.67 -14.39
C VAL A 255 9.27 8.72 -12.87
N PHE A 256 8.10 9.14 -12.41
CA PHE A 256 7.73 9.10 -11.00
C PHE A 256 6.68 8.02 -10.77
N ALA A 257 7.03 7.02 -9.97
CA ALA A 257 6.17 5.88 -9.64
C ALA A 257 5.91 5.84 -8.14
N HIS A 258 4.87 6.50 -7.68
CA HIS A 258 4.74 6.82 -6.27
C HIS A 258 3.31 6.81 -5.71
N ASP A 259 3.17 6.26 -4.50
CA ASP A 259 1.95 6.29 -3.68
C ASP A 259 2.14 7.23 -2.46
N LEU A 260 3.39 7.66 -2.20
CA LEU A 260 3.76 8.80 -1.36
C LEU A 260 4.53 9.81 -2.22
N PRO A 261 4.46 11.13 -1.98
CA PRO A 261 5.13 12.05 -2.89
C PRO A 261 6.65 11.98 -2.80
N VAL A 262 7.26 12.03 -3.97
CA VAL A 262 8.71 12.04 -4.17
C VAL A 262 9.34 13.28 -3.52
N LYS A 263 10.30 13.06 -2.63
CA LYS A 263 11.14 14.09 -2.01
C LYS A 263 12.16 14.60 -3.02
N GLY A 264 12.46 15.91 -3.00
CA GLY A 264 13.50 16.47 -3.87
C GLY A 264 13.11 16.55 -5.35
N ARG A 265 11.81 16.66 -5.64
CA ARG A 265 11.25 16.65 -7.00
C ARG A 265 11.72 17.83 -7.85
N GLU A 266 12.02 18.96 -7.22
CA GLU A 266 12.56 20.18 -7.82
C GLU A 266 13.89 19.94 -8.56
N ARG A 267 14.67 18.93 -8.17
CA ARG A 267 15.92 18.54 -8.86
C ARG A 267 15.69 18.11 -10.32
N PHE A 268 14.47 17.71 -10.65
CA PHE A 268 14.07 17.19 -11.96
C PHE A 268 13.37 18.23 -12.84
N ALA A 269 13.34 19.50 -12.42
CA ALA A 269 12.66 20.61 -13.10
C ALA A 269 12.92 20.70 -14.61
N GLY A 270 11.87 21.02 -15.37
CA GLY A 270 11.91 21.26 -16.82
C GLY A 270 11.89 20.01 -17.70
N LYS A 271 12.07 18.81 -17.14
CA LYS A 271 12.11 17.55 -17.90
C LYS A 271 10.70 17.00 -18.15
N PRO A 272 10.42 16.39 -19.32
CA PRO A 272 9.20 15.63 -19.56
C PRO A 272 9.00 14.57 -18.48
N VAL A 273 7.77 14.40 -17.99
CA VAL A 273 7.47 13.55 -16.83
C VAL A 273 6.31 12.61 -17.07
N ILE A 274 6.50 11.34 -16.70
CA ILE A 274 5.44 10.34 -16.54
C ILE A 274 5.24 10.12 -15.04
N ASP A 275 4.04 10.44 -14.54
CA ASP A 275 3.70 10.37 -13.11
C ASP A 275 2.57 9.36 -12.87
N VAL A 276 2.86 8.29 -12.13
CA VAL A 276 1.97 7.14 -11.94
C VAL A 276 2.13 6.55 -10.53
N GLY A 277 1.20 5.67 -10.13
CA GLY A 277 1.31 4.92 -8.88
C GLY A 277 2.33 3.78 -8.95
N VAL A 278 2.84 3.33 -7.79
CA VAL A 278 3.89 2.29 -7.70
C VAL A 278 3.44 0.99 -8.37
N LYS A 279 2.17 0.63 -8.22
CA LYS A 279 1.59 -0.59 -8.82
C LYS A 279 1.64 -0.59 -10.35
N ALA A 280 1.53 0.57 -11.00
CA ALA A 280 1.63 0.66 -12.46
C ALA A 280 3.06 0.38 -12.93
N ALA A 281 4.06 0.89 -12.20
CA ALA A 281 5.46 0.60 -12.49
C ALA A 281 5.81 -0.87 -12.26
N VAL A 282 5.24 -1.54 -11.24
CA VAL A 282 5.47 -2.97 -11.04
C VAL A 282 4.86 -3.83 -12.15
N ASN A 283 3.67 -3.48 -12.64
CA ASN A 283 2.92 -4.35 -13.56
C ASN A 283 3.09 -4.01 -15.04
N ASP A 284 3.47 -2.77 -15.37
CA ASP A 284 3.46 -2.24 -16.75
C ASP A 284 4.63 -1.28 -17.01
N ALA A 285 5.81 -1.59 -16.47
CA ALA A 285 7.01 -0.77 -16.63
C ALA A 285 7.36 -0.48 -18.11
N GLY A 286 7.22 -1.48 -18.99
CA GLY A 286 7.53 -1.35 -20.42
C GLY A 286 6.76 -0.20 -21.09
N SER A 287 5.45 -0.21 -20.94
CA SER A 287 4.56 0.85 -21.45
C SER A 287 4.89 2.23 -20.88
N LEU A 288 5.30 2.30 -19.61
CA LEU A 288 5.69 3.56 -18.98
C LEU A 288 7.00 4.12 -19.55
N ILE A 289 7.96 3.25 -19.85
CA ILE A 289 9.19 3.64 -20.55
C ILE A 289 8.88 4.08 -21.99
N ASP A 290 8.02 3.36 -22.71
CA ASP A 290 7.61 3.75 -24.07
C ASP A 290 6.93 5.14 -24.10
N ARG A 291 6.06 5.39 -23.11
CA ARG A 291 5.43 6.70 -22.92
C ARG A 291 6.45 7.78 -22.56
N ALA A 292 7.44 7.46 -21.72
CA ALA A 292 8.49 8.39 -21.36
C ALA A 292 9.36 8.75 -22.57
N LEU A 293 9.70 7.76 -23.41
CA LEU A 293 10.42 7.97 -24.67
C LEU A 293 9.62 8.85 -25.65
N ALA A 294 8.33 8.56 -25.83
CA ALA A 294 7.45 9.37 -26.67
C ALA A 294 7.34 10.82 -26.16
N ALA A 295 7.37 11.02 -24.84
CA ALA A 295 7.29 12.33 -24.21
C ALA A 295 8.58 13.18 -24.37
N ILE A 296 9.72 12.57 -24.71
CA ILE A 296 10.98 13.32 -24.94
C ILE A 296 10.84 14.27 -26.12
N ASP A 297 10.23 13.79 -27.20
CA ASP A 297 10.14 14.50 -28.47
C ASP A 297 8.79 15.24 -28.65
N ASP A 298 7.88 15.15 -27.67
CA ASP A 298 6.58 15.83 -27.68
C ASP A 298 6.65 17.23 -26.99
N PRO A 299 6.44 18.34 -27.73
CA PRO A 299 6.43 19.69 -27.17
C PRO A 299 5.29 19.93 -26.17
N ALA A 300 4.20 19.15 -26.26
CA ALA A 300 3.04 19.25 -25.38
C ALA A 300 3.12 18.32 -24.15
N ALA A 301 4.19 17.53 -24.02
CA ALA A 301 4.38 16.63 -22.89
C ALA A 301 4.37 17.40 -21.56
N GLN A 302 3.73 16.79 -20.55
CA GLN A 302 3.77 17.28 -19.18
C GLN A 302 5.22 17.34 -18.70
N ARG A 303 5.66 18.45 -18.09
CA ARG A 303 7.02 18.64 -17.57
C ARG A 303 7.02 18.85 -16.06
N VAL A 304 8.14 18.53 -15.41
CA VAL A 304 8.34 18.86 -14.00
C VAL A 304 8.37 20.38 -13.85
N PRO A 305 7.53 21.00 -13.00
CA PRO A 305 7.52 22.44 -12.81
C PRO A 305 8.90 22.93 -12.37
N ALA A 306 9.42 23.98 -13.03
CA ALA A 306 10.61 24.67 -12.56
C ALA A 306 10.19 25.61 -11.42
N GLY A 307 10.77 25.41 -10.23
CA GLY A 307 10.73 26.44 -9.18
C GLY A 307 11.39 27.70 -9.73
N VAL A 308 10.71 28.84 -9.62
CA VAL A 308 11.16 30.11 -10.21
C VAL A 308 12.37 30.60 -9.41
N ALA A 309 13.57 30.37 -9.94
CA ALA A 309 14.78 31.01 -9.44
C ALA A 309 14.89 32.42 -10.06
N GLY A 310 14.47 33.45 -9.32
CA GLY A 310 14.73 34.85 -9.65
C GLY A 310 13.77 35.85 -9.00
N GLY A 311 14.12 36.33 -7.80
CA GLY A 311 13.40 37.40 -7.10
C GLY A 311 13.47 37.25 -5.57
N GLN A 312 14.64 37.47 -5.00
CA GLN A 312 14.88 37.37 -3.55
C GLN A 312 14.10 38.45 -2.78
N ASP A 313 13.60 38.03 -1.62
CA ASP A 313 13.13 38.81 -0.46
C ASP A 313 11.62 39.03 -0.25
N ALA A 314 10.72 38.54 -1.13
CA ALA A 314 9.27 38.58 -0.83
C ALA A 314 8.51 37.25 -1.06
N ALA A 315 9.12 36.24 -1.69
CA ALA A 315 8.45 34.99 -2.08
C ALA A 315 8.75 33.79 -1.15
N GLU A 316 9.71 33.89 -0.23
CA GLU A 316 10.09 32.78 0.67
C GLU A 316 8.98 32.44 1.68
N GLU A 317 8.17 33.42 2.12
CA GLU A 317 7.03 33.16 3.01
C GLU A 317 5.88 32.42 2.30
N ASP A 318 5.63 32.73 1.01
CA ASP A 318 4.57 32.08 0.23
C ASP A 318 4.96 30.66 -0.21
N GLU A 319 6.22 30.41 -0.56
CA GLU A 319 6.66 29.07 -1.00
C GLU A 319 6.84 28.10 0.19
N ALA A 320 7.38 28.59 1.31
CA ALA A 320 7.42 27.83 2.56
C ALA A 320 6.00 27.59 3.11
N SER A 321 5.10 28.57 2.97
CA SER A 321 3.71 28.43 3.41
C SER A 321 2.95 27.36 2.62
N VAL A 322 3.14 27.34 1.30
CA VAL A 322 2.56 26.35 0.40
C VAL A 322 3.16 24.95 0.65
N HIS A 323 4.46 24.85 0.95
CA HIS A 323 5.10 23.56 1.21
C HIS A 323 4.66 22.92 2.54
N TRP A 324 4.55 23.69 3.63
CA TRP A 324 4.06 23.16 4.91
C TRP A 324 2.58 22.79 4.85
N ALA A 325 1.74 23.61 4.19
CA ALA A 325 0.31 23.34 4.06
C ALA A 325 0.07 22.03 3.28
N ARG A 326 0.80 21.82 2.18
CA ARG A 326 0.75 20.55 1.42
C ARG A 326 1.29 19.37 2.23
N ARG A 327 2.31 19.56 3.06
CA ARG A 327 2.82 18.49 3.94
C ARG A 327 1.80 18.10 5.00
N LEU A 328 1.17 19.09 5.65
CA LEU A 328 0.13 18.86 6.64
C LEU A 328 -1.10 18.19 6.01
N GLN A 329 -1.60 18.71 4.89
CA GLN A 329 -2.71 18.11 4.16
C GLN A 329 -2.45 16.64 3.84
N ARG A 330 -1.25 16.31 3.33
CA ARG A 330 -0.87 14.92 3.05
C ARG A 330 -0.88 14.06 4.30
N ALA A 331 -0.29 14.54 5.40
CA ALA A 331 -0.28 13.78 6.65
C ALA A 331 -1.70 13.55 7.20
N VAL A 332 -2.58 14.56 7.12
CA VAL A 332 -4.00 14.41 7.47
C VAL A 332 -4.66 13.36 6.58
N MET A 333 -4.46 13.42 5.25
CA MET A 333 -5.01 12.42 4.33
C MET A 333 -4.45 11.02 4.54
N THR A 334 -3.18 10.88 4.95
CA THR A 334 -2.59 9.62 5.39
C THR A 334 -3.34 9.10 6.61
N GLY A 335 -3.50 9.93 7.65
CA GLY A 335 -4.31 9.63 8.82
C GLY A 335 -5.69 9.08 8.49
N VAL A 336 -6.43 9.83 7.68
CA VAL A 336 -7.77 9.45 7.22
C VAL A 336 -7.73 8.10 6.52
N SER A 337 -6.85 7.92 5.53
CA SER A 337 -6.82 6.71 4.71
C SER A 337 -6.51 5.46 5.53
N TYR A 338 -5.61 5.55 6.51
CA TYR A 338 -5.28 4.43 7.40
C TYR A 338 -6.29 4.20 8.53
N MET A 339 -7.18 5.17 8.79
CA MET A 339 -8.33 5.00 9.70
C MET A 339 -9.46 4.19 9.05
N ILE A 340 -9.66 4.32 7.73
CA ILE A 340 -10.77 3.68 6.99
C ILE A 340 -10.91 2.17 7.28
N PRO A 341 -9.84 1.35 7.29
CA PRO A 341 -9.98 -0.08 7.55
C PRO A 341 -10.56 -0.42 8.93
N PHE A 342 -10.28 0.39 9.96
CA PHE A 342 -10.84 0.20 11.30
C PHE A 342 -12.34 0.48 11.32
N VAL A 343 -12.72 1.54 10.61
CA VAL A 343 -14.10 1.95 10.41
C VAL A 343 -14.85 0.85 9.62
N ALA A 344 -14.22 0.27 8.59
CA ALA A 344 -14.67 -0.88 7.79
C ALA A 344 -14.98 -2.12 8.62
N ALA A 345 -13.96 -2.65 9.27
CA ALA A 345 -14.10 -3.81 10.11
C ALA A 345 -15.11 -3.53 11.25
N GLY A 346 -14.98 -2.39 11.92
CA GLY A 346 -15.77 -2.03 13.09
C GLY A 346 -17.26 -1.89 12.80
N GLY A 347 -17.61 -1.06 11.82
CA GLY A 347 -19.00 -0.78 11.49
C GLY A 347 -19.74 -1.99 10.92
N LEU A 348 -19.07 -2.79 10.08
CA LEU A 348 -19.66 -4.00 9.53
C LEU A 348 -19.88 -5.08 10.60
N LEU A 349 -18.91 -5.27 11.51
CA LEU A 349 -19.06 -6.21 12.62
C LEU A 349 -20.16 -5.79 13.60
N ILE A 350 -20.28 -4.49 13.92
CA ILE A 350 -21.41 -3.97 14.72
C ILE A 350 -22.74 -4.29 14.02
N ALA A 351 -22.82 -4.05 12.71
CA ALA A 351 -24.03 -4.27 11.95
C ALA A 351 -24.40 -5.77 11.88
N LEU A 352 -23.43 -6.66 11.68
CA LEU A 352 -23.63 -8.11 11.75
C LEU A 352 -24.03 -8.55 13.17
N GLY A 353 -23.49 -7.87 14.19
CA GLY A 353 -23.90 -8.04 15.57
C GLY A 353 -25.39 -7.77 15.77
N PHE A 354 -25.88 -6.64 15.28
CA PHE A 354 -27.32 -6.32 15.31
C PHE A 354 -28.18 -7.27 14.48
N LEU A 355 -27.69 -7.73 13.33
CA LEU A 355 -28.39 -8.69 12.49
C LEU A 355 -28.66 -10.02 13.24
N LEU A 356 -27.67 -10.50 13.99
CA LEU A 356 -27.74 -11.79 14.68
C LEU A 356 -28.37 -11.70 16.08
N ALA A 357 -28.03 -10.66 16.85
CA ALA A 357 -28.42 -10.51 18.26
C ALA A 357 -29.57 -9.54 18.49
N GLY A 358 -30.01 -8.77 17.49
CA GLY A 358 -30.94 -7.66 17.65
C GLY A 358 -30.25 -6.38 18.15
N TYR A 359 -30.98 -5.26 18.17
CA TYR A 359 -30.42 -3.96 18.56
C TYR A 359 -30.14 -3.85 20.06
N ASP A 360 -30.89 -4.57 20.89
CA ASP A 360 -30.76 -4.53 22.35
C ASP A 360 -29.46 -5.12 22.89
N VAL A 361 -28.69 -5.81 22.03
CA VAL A 361 -27.34 -6.28 22.38
C VAL A 361 -26.42 -5.14 22.81
N ALA A 362 -26.67 -3.92 22.32
CA ALA A 362 -25.94 -2.73 22.76
C ALA A 362 -26.14 -2.41 24.24
N ASN A 363 -27.29 -2.79 24.82
CA ASN A 363 -27.61 -2.55 26.23
C ASN A 363 -26.84 -3.49 27.18
N LEU A 364 -26.28 -4.59 26.66
CA LEU A 364 -25.43 -5.50 27.45
C LEU A 364 -24.03 -4.94 27.67
N TYR A 365 -23.58 -4.03 26.80
CA TYR A 365 -22.23 -3.48 26.83
C TYR A 365 -21.97 -2.68 28.11
N GLY A 366 -20.86 -2.99 28.79
CA GLY A 366 -20.47 -2.35 30.05
C GLY A 366 -21.27 -2.80 31.28
N LYS A 367 -22.32 -3.62 31.11
CA LYS A 367 -23.15 -4.17 32.19
C LYS A 367 -22.90 -5.66 32.42
N PHE A 368 -22.60 -6.41 31.36
CA PHE A 368 -22.33 -7.85 31.41
C PHE A 368 -21.05 -8.19 30.64
N SER A 369 -20.37 -9.26 31.05
CA SER A 369 -19.22 -9.77 30.32
C SER A 369 -19.62 -10.93 29.41
N ILE A 370 -19.22 -10.88 28.14
CA ILE A 370 -19.41 -12.02 27.23
C ILE A 370 -18.63 -13.25 27.69
N THR A 371 -17.58 -13.07 28.50
CA THR A 371 -16.74 -14.16 29.03
C THR A 371 -17.45 -15.06 30.03
N ASP A 372 -18.62 -14.63 30.54
CA ASP A 372 -19.46 -15.45 31.41
C ASP A 372 -20.18 -16.58 30.63
N TYR A 373 -20.11 -16.52 29.29
CA TYR A 373 -20.73 -17.43 28.36
C TYR A 373 -19.70 -18.16 27.50
N SER A 374 -20.09 -19.29 26.94
CA SER A 374 -19.28 -20.10 26.04
C SER A 374 -20.16 -20.88 25.06
N LEU A 375 -19.55 -21.59 24.12
CA LEU A 375 -20.30 -22.45 23.20
C LEU A 375 -21.07 -23.58 23.90
N THR A 376 -20.69 -23.93 25.14
CA THR A 376 -21.38 -24.92 25.97
C THR A 376 -22.27 -24.28 27.05
N ASN A 377 -22.17 -22.97 27.27
CA ASN A 377 -22.98 -22.18 28.20
C ASN A 377 -23.50 -20.92 27.50
N LEU A 378 -24.56 -21.07 26.73
CA LEU A 378 -25.08 -20.00 25.88
C LEU A 378 -25.94 -18.99 26.69
N PRO A 379 -25.95 -17.71 26.31
CA PRO A 379 -26.72 -16.68 26.99
C PRO A 379 -28.24 -16.88 26.83
N GLY A 380 -28.97 -16.57 27.91
CA GLY A 380 -30.43 -16.44 27.90
C GLY A 380 -30.89 -15.16 27.19
N HIS A 381 -32.19 -14.85 27.31
CA HIS A 381 -32.77 -13.61 26.78
C HIS A 381 -33.00 -12.55 27.87
N GLU A 382 -32.83 -12.88 29.14
CA GLU A 382 -33.08 -11.99 30.27
C GLU A 382 -31.80 -11.83 31.10
N PHE A 383 -31.45 -10.57 31.37
CA PHE A 383 -30.22 -10.19 32.04
C PHE A 383 -30.57 -9.21 33.17
N VAL A 384 -30.19 -9.54 34.40
CA VAL A 384 -30.48 -8.72 35.59
C VAL A 384 -29.21 -7.98 36.01
N HIS A 385 -29.18 -6.67 35.79
CA HIS A 385 -28.06 -5.81 36.16
C HIS A 385 -28.33 -5.15 37.51
N THR A 386 -27.39 -5.30 38.43
CA THR A 386 -27.51 -4.70 39.77
C THR A 386 -26.88 -3.31 39.75
N ILE A 387 -27.65 -2.29 40.10
CA ILE A 387 -27.19 -0.89 40.17
C ILE A 387 -26.61 -0.65 41.56
N THR A 388 -25.33 -0.31 41.62
CA THR A 388 -24.62 0.00 42.87
C THR A 388 -24.29 1.49 42.96
N ASN A 389 -24.29 2.03 44.18
CA ASN A 389 -23.82 3.39 44.44
C ASN A 389 -22.28 3.42 44.46
N SER A 390 -21.66 4.59 44.59
CA SER A 390 -20.20 4.73 44.66
C SER A 390 -19.56 4.05 45.89
N ALA A 391 -20.34 3.68 46.90
CA ALA A 391 -19.90 2.91 48.07
C ALA A 391 -20.02 1.38 47.86
N GLY A 392 -20.59 0.94 46.74
CA GLY A 392 -20.80 -0.47 46.41
C GLY A 392 -22.14 -1.05 46.89
N ASP A 393 -22.99 -0.26 47.55
CA ASP A 393 -24.30 -0.74 48.00
C ASP A 393 -25.27 -0.83 46.83
N VAL A 394 -26.07 -1.90 46.80
CA VAL A 394 -27.13 -2.10 45.80
C VAL A 394 -28.25 -1.09 46.05
N VAL A 395 -28.48 -0.21 45.07
CA VAL A 395 -29.53 0.83 45.08
C VAL A 395 -30.66 0.53 44.09
N GLY A 396 -30.54 -0.51 43.27
CA GLY A 396 -31.62 -0.98 42.40
C GLY A 396 -31.21 -2.15 41.51
N THR A 397 -32.17 -2.65 40.74
CA THR A 397 -31.96 -3.68 39.72
C THR A 397 -32.65 -3.30 38.42
N GLU A 398 -31.97 -3.47 37.30
CA GLU A 398 -32.48 -3.26 35.95
C GLU A 398 -32.52 -4.60 35.22
N THR A 399 -33.69 -5.00 34.74
CA THR A 399 -33.83 -6.19 33.90
C THR A 399 -33.80 -5.79 32.43
N ILE A 400 -32.88 -6.38 31.68
CA ILE A 400 -32.72 -6.19 30.23
C ILE A 400 -33.20 -7.47 29.55
N THR A 401 -34.27 -7.35 28.78
CA THR A 401 -34.82 -8.42 27.96
C THR A 401 -34.44 -8.21 26.50
N LEU A 402 -33.92 -9.25 25.85
CA LEU A 402 -33.52 -9.23 24.45
C LEU A 402 -34.44 -10.13 23.62
N ASP A 403 -34.66 -9.73 22.36
CA ASP A 403 -35.44 -10.50 21.39
C ASP A 403 -34.81 -11.85 21.00
N ARG A 404 -33.50 -11.99 21.23
CA ARG A 404 -32.69 -13.16 20.83
C ARG A 404 -32.05 -13.80 22.06
N SER A 405 -31.76 -15.10 21.97
CA SER A 405 -31.00 -15.87 22.97
C SER A 405 -30.16 -16.94 22.29
N GLY A 406 -29.37 -17.67 23.07
CA GLY A 406 -28.61 -18.81 22.61
C GLY A 406 -27.44 -18.41 21.70
N LEU A 407 -27.19 -19.23 20.68
CA LEU A 407 -26.05 -19.05 19.77
C LEU A 407 -26.14 -17.78 18.91
N PRO A 408 -27.30 -17.39 18.34
CA PRO A 408 -27.41 -16.13 17.59
C PRO A 408 -27.08 -14.90 18.44
N LEU A 409 -27.56 -14.86 19.69
CA LEU A 409 -27.22 -13.79 20.62
C LEU A 409 -25.71 -13.81 20.94
N TYR A 410 -25.14 -14.98 21.22
CA TYR A 410 -23.72 -15.09 21.56
C TYR A 410 -22.80 -14.64 20.42
N LEU A 411 -23.04 -15.11 19.19
CA LEU A 411 -22.26 -14.71 18.01
C LEU A 411 -22.49 -13.24 17.66
N GLY A 412 -23.72 -12.76 17.70
CA GLY A 412 -24.03 -11.36 17.44
C GLY A 412 -23.42 -10.42 18.48
N TRP A 413 -23.42 -10.82 19.75
CA TRP A 413 -22.75 -10.06 20.82
C TRP A 413 -21.23 -10.04 20.62
N ALA A 414 -20.62 -11.17 20.24
CA ALA A 414 -19.18 -11.22 19.93
C ALA A 414 -18.83 -10.28 18.77
N PHE A 415 -19.60 -10.30 17.67
CA PHE A 415 -19.41 -9.38 16.55
C PHE A 415 -19.60 -7.92 16.96
N PHE A 416 -20.62 -7.62 17.76
CA PHE A 416 -20.83 -6.28 18.29
C PHE A 416 -19.63 -5.79 19.12
N LEU A 417 -19.09 -6.63 20.01
CA LEU A 417 -17.93 -6.28 20.83
C LEU A 417 -16.65 -6.10 20.02
N LEU A 418 -16.37 -7.01 19.07
CA LEU A 418 -15.23 -6.87 18.15
C LEU A 418 -15.36 -5.60 17.31
N GLY A 419 -16.57 -5.31 16.83
CA GLY A 419 -16.85 -4.11 16.07
C GLY A 419 -16.67 -2.83 16.90
N LYS A 420 -17.13 -2.83 18.16
CA LYS A 420 -16.87 -1.73 19.13
C LYS A 420 -15.39 -1.55 19.41
N ALA A 421 -14.63 -2.64 19.54
CA ALA A 421 -13.19 -2.58 19.75
C ALA A 421 -12.48 -1.95 18.55
N ALA A 422 -12.81 -2.37 17.32
CA ALA A 422 -12.26 -1.77 16.10
C ALA A 422 -12.65 -0.29 15.94
N MET A 423 -13.91 0.08 16.25
CA MET A 423 -14.35 1.48 16.27
C MET A 423 -13.62 2.33 17.32
N GLY A 424 -13.22 1.74 18.46
CA GLY A 424 -12.39 2.42 19.46
C GLY A 424 -10.98 2.76 18.98
N PHE A 425 -10.51 2.17 17.88
CA PHE A 425 -9.25 2.56 17.25
C PHE A 425 -9.41 3.66 16.20
N LEU A 426 -10.61 4.17 15.96
CA LEU A 426 -10.85 5.21 14.94
C LEU A 426 -10.01 6.46 15.21
N VAL A 427 -10.15 7.09 16.39
CA VAL A 427 -9.40 8.31 16.73
C VAL A 427 -7.90 8.01 16.96
N PRO A 428 -7.51 6.93 17.65
CA PRO A 428 -6.11 6.51 17.76
C PRO A 428 -5.41 6.28 16.43
N ALA A 429 -6.03 5.56 15.49
CA ALA A 429 -5.45 5.29 14.17
C ALA A 429 -5.29 6.58 13.38
N LEU A 430 -6.33 7.43 13.34
CA LEU A 430 -6.23 8.74 12.72
C LEU A 430 -5.02 9.52 13.27
N ALA A 431 -4.96 9.74 14.58
CA ALA A 431 -3.90 10.53 15.21
C ALA A 431 -2.51 9.92 14.98
N GLY A 432 -2.38 8.59 15.12
CA GLY A 432 -1.16 7.84 14.90
C GLY A 432 -0.63 7.97 13.47
N TYR A 433 -1.49 7.82 12.48
CA TYR A 433 -1.09 7.89 11.07
C TYR A 433 -0.90 9.32 10.55
N ILE A 434 -1.50 10.33 11.19
CA ILE A 434 -1.12 11.75 10.98
C ILE A 434 0.29 11.98 11.50
N ALA A 435 0.57 11.56 12.74
CA ALA A 435 1.89 11.72 13.32
C ALA A 435 2.96 10.97 12.51
N PHE A 436 2.63 9.78 12.00
CA PHE A 436 3.45 9.04 11.04
C PHE A 436 3.67 9.82 9.73
N GLY A 437 2.63 10.41 9.14
CA GLY A 437 2.76 11.21 7.93
C GLY A 437 3.69 12.43 8.11
N LEU A 438 3.81 12.95 9.32
CA LEU A 438 4.68 14.10 9.65
C LEU A 438 6.10 13.69 10.06
N ALA A 439 6.25 12.66 10.90
CA ALA A 439 7.51 12.29 11.57
C ALA A 439 8.07 10.90 11.19
N GLY A 440 7.35 10.13 10.38
CA GLY A 440 7.68 8.73 10.08
C GLY A 440 7.40 7.79 11.26
N ARG A 441 8.03 6.61 11.26
CA ARG A 441 7.81 5.54 12.26
C ARG A 441 7.90 6.00 13.73
N PRO A 442 8.84 6.89 14.13
CA PRO A 442 8.93 7.35 15.52
C PRO A 442 7.69 8.11 16.02
N GLY A 443 6.88 8.67 15.10
CA GLY A 443 5.64 9.39 15.43
C GLY A 443 4.44 8.47 15.72
N ILE A 444 4.52 7.18 15.38
CA ILE A 444 3.37 6.26 15.48
C ILE A 444 2.89 6.14 16.93
N ALA A 445 3.75 5.66 17.84
CA ALA A 445 3.39 5.43 19.24
C ALA A 445 2.83 6.69 19.93
N PRO A 446 3.49 7.86 19.90
CA PRO A 446 2.94 9.05 20.53
C PRO A 446 1.66 9.54 19.85
N GLY A 447 1.53 9.40 18.52
CA GLY A 447 0.30 9.78 17.82
C GLY A 447 -0.89 8.90 18.22
N PHE A 448 -0.72 7.58 18.29
CA PHE A 448 -1.76 6.67 18.79
C PHE A 448 -2.15 7.00 20.23
N ALA A 449 -1.16 7.27 21.09
CA ALA A 449 -1.41 7.71 22.46
C ALA A 449 -2.23 9.00 22.50
N MET A 450 -1.94 9.99 21.63
CA MET A 450 -2.71 11.23 21.58
C MET A 450 -4.15 11.03 21.12
N GLY A 451 -4.42 10.08 20.23
CA GLY A 451 -5.80 9.75 19.87
C GLY A 451 -6.58 9.11 21.03
N VAL A 452 -5.94 8.23 21.82
CA VAL A 452 -6.55 7.69 23.05
C VAL A 452 -6.80 8.80 24.07
N VAL A 453 -5.83 9.70 24.26
CA VAL A 453 -5.99 10.87 25.15
C VAL A 453 -7.12 11.77 24.69
N ALA A 454 -7.27 11.99 23.38
CA ALA A 454 -8.34 12.80 22.81
C ALA A 454 -9.74 12.25 23.15
N GLU A 455 -9.91 10.94 23.13
CA GLU A 455 -11.15 10.28 23.58
C GLU A 455 -11.32 10.44 25.10
N ALA A 456 -10.27 10.20 25.88
CA ALA A 456 -10.31 10.27 27.34
C ALA A 456 -10.67 11.67 27.88
N VAL A 457 -10.25 12.74 27.20
CA VAL A 457 -10.58 14.12 27.59
C VAL A 457 -11.90 14.63 26.98
N GLY A 458 -12.61 13.80 26.20
CA GLY A 458 -13.86 14.17 25.54
C GLY A 458 -13.68 15.06 24.30
N ALA A 459 -12.46 15.22 23.79
CA ALA A 459 -12.16 15.98 22.58
C ALA A 459 -12.39 15.18 21.28
N GLY A 460 -12.62 13.87 21.39
CA GLY A 460 -13.02 12.99 20.27
C GLY A 460 -12.14 13.14 19.03
N PHE A 461 -12.77 13.15 17.86
CA PHE A 461 -12.08 13.27 16.58
C PHE A 461 -11.25 14.56 16.43
N ILE A 462 -11.78 15.72 16.84
CA ILE A 462 -11.04 17.00 16.74
C ILE A 462 -9.78 16.94 17.61
N GLY A 463 -9.89 16.37 18.81
CA GLY A 463 -8.75 16.11 19.68
C GLY A 463 -7.74 15.16 19.05
N GLY A 464 -8.18 14.11 18.34
CA GLY A 464 -7.29 13.19 17.64
C GLY A 464 -6.56 13.83 16.47
N LEU A 465 -7.25 14.67 15.69
CA LEU A 465 -6.66 15.46 14.62
C LEU A 465 -5.58 16.41 15.16
N ILE A 466 -5.92 17.24 16.15
CA ILE A 466 -4.98 18.20 16.74
C ILE A 466 -3.84 17.48 17.47
N GLY A 467 -4.16 16.47 18.28
CA GLY A 467 -3.19 15.67 19.02
C GLY A 467 -2.21 14.94 18.09
N GLY A 468 -2.70 14.35 17.00
CA GLY A 468 -1.86 13.71 15.99
C GLY A 468 -0.94 14.69 15.25
N ILE A 469 -1.44 15.88 14.91
CA ILE A 469 -0.64 16.95 14.30
C ILE A 469 0.46 17.43 15.27
N LEU A 470 0.11 17.71 16.52
CA LEU A 470 1.05 18.15 17.56
C LEU A 470 2.12 17.08 17.83
N ALA A 471 1.70 15.82 17.98
CA ALA A 471 2.61 14.68 18.14
C ALA A 471 3.54 14.55 16.93
N GLY A 472 3.02 14.65 15.71
CA GLY A 472 3.82 14.59 14.49
C GLY A 472 4.86 15.71 14.38
N TYR A 473 4.48 16.96 14.64
CA TYR A 473 5.44 18.07 14.60
C TYR A 473 6.49 17.96 15.69
N PHE A 474 6.10 17.63 16.92
CA PHE A 474 7.04 17.52 18.03
C PHE A 474 7.99 16.32 17.87
N ALA A 475 7.49 15.18 17.38
CA ALA A 475 8.32 14.02 17.06
C ALA A 475 9.29 14.33 15.92
N ALA A 476 8.86 15.05 14.88
CA ALA A 476 9.72 15.48 13.78
C ALA A 476 10.79 16.47 14.25
N TRP A 477 10.44 17.37 15.17
CA TRP A 477 11.39 18.30 15.79
C TRP A 477 12.46 17.55 16.59
N LEU A 478 12.08 16.61 17.45
CA LEU A 478 13.02 15.77 18.19
C LEU A 478 13.93 14.95 17.25
N ALA A 479 13.36 14.41 16.16
CA ALA A 479 14.13 13.66 15.16
C ALA A 479 15.17 14.51 14.42
N GLY A 480 14.93 15.82 14.30
CA GLY A 480 15.86 16.77 13.68
C GLY A 480 17.01 17.22 14.56
N LEU A 481 17.03 16.86 15.85
CA LEU A 481 18.09 17.28 16.77
C LEU A 481 19.39 16.52 16.50
N GLY A 482 20.50 17.26 16.38
CA GLY A 482 21.84 16.69 16.25
C GLY A 482 22.26 16.03 17.57
N VAL A 483 22.23 14.69 17.63
CA VAL A 483 22.58 13.93 18.84
C VAL A 483 23.89 13.14 18.69
N PRO A 484 24.63 12.89 19.80
CA PRO A 484 25.86 12.09 19.80
C PRO A 484 25.66 10.66 19.23
N ARG A 485 26.74 10.05 18.72
CA ARG A 485 26.68 8.72 18.05
C ARG A 485 26.01 7.62 18.88
N TRP A 486 26.21 7.62 20.20
CA TRP A 486 25.65 6.62 21.10
C TRP A 486 24.13 6.78 21.31
N LEU A 487 23.58 7.98 21.15
CA LEU A 487 22.17 8.28 21.38
C LEU A 487 21.30 8.09 20.12
N ARG A 488 21.91 8.08 18.92
CA ARG A 488 21.19 7.98 17.63
C ARG A 488 20.26 6.76 17.53
N GLY A 489 20.68 5.60 18.04
CA GLY A 489 19.83 4.39 18.04
C GLY A 489 18.67 4.46 19.03
N LEU A 490 18.84 5.21 20.13
CA LEU A 490 17.84 5.38 21.18
C LEU A 490 16.76 6.43 20.82
N MET A 491 17.07 7.35 19.90
CA MET A 491 16.16 8.40 19.46
C MET A 491 14.79 7.87 18.97
N PRO A 492 14.73 7.03 17.93
CA PRO A 492 13.44 6.55 17.40
C PRO A 492 12.73 5.54 18.31
N VAL A 493 13.45 4.86 19.21
CA VAL A 493 12.91 3.78 20.03
C VAL A 493 12.36 4.27 21.38
N VAL A 494 13.07 5.20 22.04
CA VAL A 494 12.73 5.64 23.40
C VAL A 494 12.52 7.14 23.47
N VAL A 495 13.50 7.94 23.01
CA VAL A 495 13.48 9.39 23.27
C VAL A 495 12.33 10.09 22.57
N ILE A 496 12.12 9.83 21.28
CA ILE A 496 11.03 10.45 20.51
C ILE A 496 9.68 9.98 21.03
N PRO A 497 9.39 8.66 21.16
CA PRO A 497 8.11 8.22 21.69
C PRO A 497 7.81 8.74 23.10
N LEU A 498 8.77 8.66 24.02
CA LEU A 498 8.58 9.10 25.41
C LEU A 498 8.43 10.62 25.50
N GLY A 499 9.35 11.37 24.91
CA GLY A 499 9.35 12.83 24.98
C GLY A 499 8.10 13.42 24.32
N THR A 500 7.71 12.90 23.16
CA THR A 500 6.50 13.36 22.47
C THR A 500 5.25 13.04 23.27
N THR A 501 5.13 11.82 23.79
CA THR A 501 3.94 11.42 24.59
C THR A 501 3.84 12.26 25.87
N LEU A 502 4.97 12.52 26.55
CA LEU A 502 4.99 13.31 27.77
C LEU A 502 4.59 14.76 27.52
N VAL A 503 5.19 15.41 26.52
CA VAL A 503 4.97 16.83 26.24
C VAL A 503 3.59 17.06 25.64
N VAL A 504 3.24 16.34 24.58
CA VAL A 504 1.97 16.54 23.89
C VAL A 504 0.81 15.99 24.73
N GLY A 505 1.00 14.86 25.41
CA GLY A 505 0.00 14.32 26.34
C GLY A 505 -0.23 15.24 27.54
N GLY A 506 0.86 15.80 28.10
CA GLY A 506 0.77 16.83 29.13
C GLY A 506 0.00 18.06 28.64
N LEU A 507 0.29 18.55 27.44
CA LEU A 507 -0.44 19.67 26.83
C LEU A 507 -1.94 19.35 26.64
N MET A 508 -2.26 18.15 26.18
CA MET A 508 -3.64 17.69 25.99
C MET A 508 -4.40 17.59 27.32
N TYR A 509 -3.81 17.00 28.36
CA TYR A 509 -4.48 16.87 29.66
C TYR A 509 -4.58 18.18 30.44
N LEU A 510 -3.52 18.98 30.42
CA LEU A 510 -3.41 20.15 31.31
C LEU A 510 -3.98 21.43 30.71
N VAL A 511 -3.99 21.56 29.37
CA VAL A 511 -4.33 22.81 28.69
C VAL A 511 -5.44 22.64 27.66
N LEU A 512 -5.25 21.73 26.69
CA LEU A 512 -6.12 21.70 25.50
C LEU A 512 -7.39 20.86 25.67
N GLY A 513 -7.43 19.89 26.58
CA GLY A 513 -8.53 18.92 26.68
C GLY A 513 -9.89 19.56 26.88
N ARG A 514 -10.02 20.47 27.87
CA ARG A 514 -11.28 21.17 28.16
C ARG A 514 -11.73 22.08 27.01
N PRO A 515 -10.88 22.97 26.45
CA PRO A 515 -11.25 23.73 25.26
C PRO A 515 -11.72 22.86 24.09
N LEU A 516 -10.98 21.80 23.77
CA LEU A 516 -11.33 20.93 22.64
C LEU A 516 -12.62 20.14 22.87
N ALA A 517 -12.85 19.66 24.10
CA ALA A 517 -14.12 19.04 24.47
C ALA A 517 -15.29 20.03 24.34
N SER A 518 -15.10 21.29 24.76
CA SER A 518 -16.16 22.31 24.60
C SER A 518 -16.51 22.59 23.14
N ILE A 519 -15.51 22.58 22.25
CA ILE A 519 -15.71 22.71 20.81
C ILE A 519 -16.47 21.50 20.25
N MET A 520 -16.10 20.29 20.66
CA MET A 520 -16.81 19.07 20.26
C MET A 520 -18.27 19.08 20.70
N THR A 521 -18.54 19.41 21.96
CA THR A 521 -19.92 19.51 22.47
C THR A 521 -20.69 20.62 21.76
N GLY A 522 -20.07 21.78 21.52
CA GLY A 522 -20.69 22.87 20.75
C GLY A 522 -21.04 22.44 19.32
N MET A 523 -20.16 21.72 18.64
CA MET A 523 -20.40 21.16 17.32
C MET A 523 -21.53 20.13 17.35
N GLN A 524 -21.54 19.22 18.32
CA GLN A 524 -22.61 18.22 18.48
C GLN A 524 -23.97 18.90 18.71
N ASN A 525 -24.04 19.89 19.60
CA ASN A 525 -25.25 20.65 19.85
C ASN A 525 -25.72 21.41 18.59
N GLY A 526 -24.78 22.00 17.85
CA GLY A 526 -25.06 22.64 16.58
C GLY A 526 -25.65 21.66 15.56
N LEU A 527 -25.05 20.49 15.38
CA LEU A 527 -25.54 19.46 14.46
C LEU A 527 -26.92 18.93 14.88
N THR A 528 -27.15 18.69 16.17
CA THR A 528 -28.46 18.28 16.70
C THR A 528 -29.50 19.35 16.42
N SER A 529 -29.18 20.63 16.67
CA SER A 529 -30.10 21.74 16.37
C SER A 529 -30.40 21.89 14.88
N MET A 530 -29.44 21.57 14.00
CA MET A 530 -29.65 21.57 12.55
C MET A 530 -30.50 20.38 12.07
N SER A 531 -30.30 19.20 12.66
CA SER A 531 -31.12 18.00 12.43
C SER A 531 -32.58 18.26 12.80
N GLU A 532 -32.82 18.93 13.93
CA GLU A 532 -34.17 19.23 14.43
C GLU A 532 -34.80 20.49 13.81
N GLY A 533 -34.00 21.47 13.37
CA GLY A 533 -34.45 22.80 12.93
C GLY A 533 -34.64 22.99 11.42
N GLY A 534 -34.60 21.93 10.60
CA GLY A 534 -34.82 22.00 9.15
C GLY A 534 -33.62 22.42 8.29
N ALA A 535 -32.49 22.78 8.91
CA ALA A 535 -31.22 23.05 8.21
C ALA A 535 -30.46 21.77 7.79
N SER A 536 -30.95 20.60 8.23
CA SER A 536 -30.44 19.27 7.89
C SER A 536 -30.38 19.02 6.39
N ILE A 537 -31.35 19.51 5.63
CA ILE A 537 -31.41 19.38 4.17
C ILE A 537 -30.24 20.12 3.52
N LEU A 538 -29.92 21.34 3.97
CA LEU A 538 -28.79 22.12 3.46
C LEU A 538 -27.46 21.43 3.74
N LEU A 539 -27.31 20.85 4.95
CA LEU A 539 -26.14 20.05 5.28
C LEU A 539 -26.03 18.83 4.34
N GLY A 540 -27.14 18.14 4.07
CA GLY A 540 -27.21 17.06 3.09
C GLY A 540 -26.77 17.49 1.70
N VAL A 541 -27.21 18.65 1.21
CA VAL A 541 -26.76 19.24 -0.06
C VAL A 541 -25.25 19.42 -0.07
N ILE A 542 -24.69 20.05 0.97
CA ILE A 542 -23.25 20.31 1.06
C ILE A 542 -22.45 19.01 1.04
N LEU A 543 -22.84 18.03 1.85
CA LEU A 543 -22.18 16.72 1.91
C LEU A 543 -22.27 15.98 0.56
N GLY A 544 -23.43 16.05 -0.09
CA GLY A 544 -23.65 15.48 -1.41
C GLY A 544 -22.77 16.10 -2.50
N LEU A 545 -22.63 17.43 -2.48
CA LEU A 545 -21.72 18.16 -3.37
C LEU A 545 -20.27 17.73 -3.14
N MET A 546 -19.83 17.69 -1.88
CA MET A 546 -18.45 17.33 -1.53
C MET A 546 -18.11 15.89 -1.92
N MET A 547 -19.01 14.94 -1.66
CA MET A 547 -18.81 13.53 -2.03
C MET A 547 -18.66 13.33 -3.54
N CYS A 548 -19.38 14.10 -4.36
CA CYS A 548 -19.37 13.93 -5.81
C CYS A 548 -18.39 14.85 -6.55
N PHE A 549 -17.62 15.68 -5.83
CA PHE A 549 -16.73 16.70 -6.42
C PHE A 549 -15.51 16.08 -7.12
N ASP A 550 -14.79 15.19 -6.44
CA ASP A 550 -13.52 14.63 -6.92
C ASP A 550 -13.44 13.09 -6.83
N LEU A 551 -14.58 12.42 -6.61
CA LEU A 551 -14.76 10.96 -6.82
C LEU A 551 -13.70 10.09 -6.12
N GLY A 552 -13.39 10.41 -4.86
CA GLY A 552 -12.36 9.75 -4.04
C GLY A 552 -11.12 10.62 -3.77
N GLY A 553 -11.11 11.86 -4.27
CA GLY A 553 -10.10 12.86 -3.96
C GLY A 553 -10.23 13.49 -2.56
N PRO A 554 -9.46 14.55 -2.26
CA PRO A 554 -9.42 15.18 -0.95
C PRO A 554 -10.78 15.70 -0.42
N VAL A 555 -11.64 16.23 -1.28
CA VAL A 555 -12.93 16.82 -0.87
C VAL A 555 -13.93 15.72 -0.51
N ASN A 556 -14.01 14.67 -1.33
CA ASN A 556 -14.79 13.47 -1.03
C ASN A 556 -14.29 12.83 0.28
N LYS A 557 -12.97 12.65 0.43
CA LYS A 557 -12.39 12.10 1.66
C LYS A 557 -12.66 12.98 2.90
N ALA A 558 -12.73 14.30 2.74
CA ALA A 558 -13.09 15.20 3.83
C ALA A 558 -14.56 15.04 4.27
N ALA A 559 -15.50 14.95 3.31
CA ALA A 559 -16.89 14.66 3.63
C ALA A 559 -17.06 13.26 4.25
N TYR A 560 -16.33 12.27 3.73
CA TYR A 560 -16.29 10.93 4.29
C TYR A 560 -15.75 10.91 5.72
N LEU A 561 -14.64 11.61 5.97
CA LEU A 561 -14.07 11.77 7.29
C LEU A 561 -15.07 12.40 8.26
N PHE A 562 -15.77 13.44 7.82
CA PHE A 562 -16.78 14.10 8.64
C PHE A 562 -17.91 13.14 9.04
N GLY A 563 -18.44 12.36 8.10
CA GLY A 563 -19.48 11.37 8.39
C GLY A 563 -19.00 10.23 9.30
N THR A 564 -17.84 9.66 8.99
CA THR A 564 -17.29 8.53 9.76
C THR A 564 -16.83 8.93 11.16
N ALA A 565 -16.20 10.09 11.31
CA ALA A 565 -15.86 10.64 12.62
C ALA A 565 -17.11 10.94 13.45
N GLY A 566 -18.19 11.39 12.80
CA GLY A 566 -19.49 11.59 13.43
C GLY A 566 -20.03 10.34 14.09
N LEU A 567 -19.83 9.16 13.50
CA LEU A 567 -20.33 7.88 14.04
C LEU A 567 -19.85 7.58 15.46
N ALA A 568 -18.67 8.09 15.84
CA ALA A 568 -18.16 7.95 17.21
C ALA A 568 -19.09 8.59 18.25
N ALA A 569 -19.84 9.64 17.87
CA ALA A 569 -20.81 10.30 18.74
C ALA A 569 -22.08 9.48 18.95
N SER A 570 -22.38 8.51 18.07
CA SER A 570 -23.55 7.61 18.17
C SER A 570 -24.90 8.32 18.34
N THR A 571 -25.05 9.50 17.73
CA THR A 571 -26.31 10.29 17.76
C THR A 571 -27.13 10.10 16.48
N THR A 572 -28.43 10.36 16.53
CA THR A 572 -29.31 10.31 15.35
C THR A 572 -28.76 11.18 14.21
N ALA A 573 -28.37 12.42 14.51
CA ALA A 573 -27.77 13.33 13.53
C ALA A 573 -26.50 12.75 12.90
N SER A 574 -25.63 12.08 13.69
CA SER A 574 -24.43 11.46 13.15
C SER A 574 -24.72 10.32 12.18
N PHE A 575 -25.77 9.53 12.44
CA PHE A 575 -26.20 8.46 11.53
C PHE A 575 -26.80 9.03 10.24
N GLU A 576 -27.58 10.11 10.32
CA GLU A 576 -28.13 10.79 9.15
C GLU A 576 -27.04 11.37 8.24
N ILE A 577 -26.05 12.04 8.84
CA ILE A 577 -24.87 12.58 8.13
C ILE A 577 -24.14 11.44 7.40
N MET A 578 -23.90 10.31 8.08
CA MET A 578 -23.24 9.16 7.47
C MET A 578 -24.06 8.56 6.32
N ALA A 579 -25.38 8.47 6.46
CA ALA A 579 -26.25 8.01 5.38
C ALA A 579 -26.19 8.95 4.17
N ALA A 580 -26.16 10.27 4.38
CA ALA A 580 -26.09 11.25 3.30
C ALA A 580 -24.76 11.13 2.53
N VAL A 581 -23.66 11.01 3.26
CA VAL A 581 -22.32 10.76 2.71
C VAL A 581 -22.31 9.45 1.90
N MET A 582 -22.82 8.36 2.48
CA MET A 582 -22.82 7.05 1.83
C MET A 582 -23.71 7.03 0.59
N ALA A 583 -24.97 7.46 0.69
CA ALA A 583 -25.91 7.51 -0.43
C ALA A 583 -25.35 8.34 -1.60
N SER A 584 -24.78 9.52 -1.30
CA SER A 584 -24.26 10.42 -2.33
C SER A 584 -23.07 9.83 -3.08
N GLY A 585 -22.13 9.17 -2.39
CA GLY A 585 -20.97 8.55 -3.05
C GLY A 585 -21.33 7.34 -3.94
N MET A 586 -22.51 6.74 -3.76
CA MET A 586 -23.01 5.67 -4.65
C MET A 586 -23.50 6.22 -6.00
N VAL A 587 -23.92 7.49 -6.06
CA VAL A 587 -24.59 8.08 -7.23
C VAL A 587 -23.72 8.11 -8.49
N PRO A 588 -22.46 8.63 -8.47
CA PRO A 588 -21.66 8.78 -9.68
C PRO A 588 -21.48 7.50 -10.51
N PRO A 589 -20.99 6.37 -9.94
CA PRO A 589 -20.79 5.13 -10.69
C PRO A 589 -22.10 4.49 -11.18
N LEU A 590 -23.19 4.57 -10.39
CA LEU A 590 -24.51 4.09 -10.81
C LEU A 590 -25.06 4.91 -11.98
N ALA A 591 -24.88 6.23 -11.94
CA ALA A 591 -25.38 7.13 -12.97
C ALA A 591 -24.64 7.01 -14.30
N VAL A 592 -23.31 6.88 -14.30
CA VAL A 592 -22.54 6.69 -15.56
C VAL A 592 -22.81 5.31 -16.17
N SER A 593 -23.05 4.29 -15.35
CA SER A 593 -23.52 2.98 -15.82
C SER A 593 -24.89 3.08 -16.50
N LEU A 594 -25.84 3.79 -15.87
CA LEU A 594 -27.16 4.03 -16.47
C LEU A 594 -27.08 4.87 -17.75
N ALA A 595 -26.27 5.92 -17.77
CA ALA A 595 -26.12 6.81 -18.93
C ALA A 595 -25.52 6.09 -20.14
N THR A 596 -24.50 5.26 -19.93
CA THR A 596 -23.88 4.43 -20.98
C THR A 596 -24.83 3.36 -21.49
N PHE A 597 -25.66 2.76 -20.62
CA PHE A 597 -26.70 1.82 -21.02
C PHE A 597 -27.80 2.49 -21.87
N LEU A 598 -28.30 3.65 -21.45
CA LEU A 598 -29.40 4.35 -22.14
C LEU A 598 -28.96 4.97 -23.48
N ARG A 599 -27.75 5.51 -23.56
CA ARG A 599 -27.26 6.26 -24.73
C ARG A 599 -25.82 5.90 -25.10
N PRO A 600 -25.53 4.63 -25.46
CA PRO A 600 -24.16 4.14 -25.70
C PRO A 600 -23.43 4.91 -26.82
N ARG A 601 -24.17 5.46 -27.80
CA ARG A 601 -23.60 6.24 -28.91
C ARG A 601 -22.97 7.57 -28.51
N LEU A 602 -23.22 8.07 -27.30
CA LEU A 602 -22.62 9.31 -26.78
C LEU A 602 -21.28 9.07 -26.08
N PHE A 603 -20.86 7.81 -25.95
CA PHE A 603 -19.69 7.39 -25.19
C PHE A 603 -18.75 6.59 -26.10
N THR A 604 -17.47 6.60 -25.74
CA THR A 604 -16.48 5.73 -26.37
C THR A 604 -16.72 4.26 -26.00
N LYS A 605 -16.15 3.33 -26.78
CA LYS A 605 -16.24 1.89 -26.46
C LYS A 605 -15.68 1.57 -25.07
N ALA A 606 -14.55 2.17 -24.71
CA ALA A 606 -13.93 2.04 -23.39
C ALA A 606 -14.84 2.56 -22.27
N GLU A 607 -15.49 3.71 -22.46
CA GLU A 607 -16.48 4.23 -21.51
C GLU A 607 -17.70 3.30 -21.38
N VAL A 608 -18.19 2.71 -22.46
CA VAL A 608 -19.30 1.74 -22.40
C VAL A 608 -18.90 0.47 -21.65
N GLU A 609 -17.68 -0.03 -21.86
CA GLU A 609 -17.16 -1.20 -21.13
C GLU A 609 -16.97 -0.90 -19.65
N ASN A 610 -16.38 0.24 -19.31
CA ASN A 610 -16.26 0.70 -17.92
C ASN A 610 -17.63 0.91 -17.26
N GLY A 611 -18.63 1.38 -18.02
CA GLY A 611 -20.00 1.56 -17.55
C GLY A 611 -20.66 0.24 -17.14
N ARG A 612 -20.35 -0.87 -17.82
CA ARG A 612 -20.90 -2.19 -17.51
C ARG A 612 -20.43 -2.76 -16.17
N SER A 613 -19.26 -2.39 -15.69
CA SER A 613 -18.74 -2.82 -14.38
C SER A 613 -19.05 -1.81 -13.27
N SER A 614 -19.29 -0.54 -13.62
CA SER A 614 -19.48 0.55 -12.65
C SER A 614 -20.70 0.40 -11.74
N TRP A 615 -21.78 -0.28 -12.17
CA TRP A 615 -22.98 -0.42 -11.33
C TRP A 615 -22.70 -1.17 -10.01
N LEU A 616 -21.89 -2.23 -10.06
CA LEU A 616 -21.57 -3.04 -8.86
C LEU A 616 -20.69 -2.27 -7.88
N LEU A 617 -19.74 -1.50 -8.42
CA LEU A 617 -18.91 -0.57 -7.64
C LEU A 617 -19.80 0.46 -6.94
N GLY A 618 -20.75 1.04 -7.66
CA GLY A 618 -21.71 1.99 -7.10
C GLY A 618 -22.62 1.41 -6.03
N LEU A 619 -23.13 0.19 -6.22
CA LEU A 619 -23.89 -0.52 -5.17
C LEU A 619 -23.06 -0.76 -3.91
N SER A 620 -21.73 -0.84 -4.03
CA SER A 620 -20.80 -1.05 -2.92
C SER A 620 -20.29 0.24 -2.28
N PHE A 621 -20.80 1.42 -2.69
CA PHE A 621 -20.27 2.72 -2.27
C PHE A 621 -18.81 2.96 -2.71
N ILE A 622 -18.45 2.51 -3.91
CA ILE A 622 -17.13 2.76 -4.53
C ILE A 622 -17.30 3.80 -5.63
N SER A 623 -17.11 5.08 -5.26
CA SER A 623 -17.31 6.24 -6.14
C SER A 623 -16.31 6.30 -7.32
N GLU A 624 -15.18 5.61 -7.18
CA GLU A 624 -14.06 5.55 -8.12
C GLU A 624 -14.45 4.95 -9.48
N GLY A 625 -15.54 4.17 -9.54
CA GLY A 625 -16.07 3.66 -10.81
C GLY A 625 -16.43 4.77 -11.81
N ALA A 626 -16.63 6.01 -11.34
CA ALA A 626 -16.88 7.17 -12.21
C ALA A 626 -15.61 7.94 -12.65
N ILE A 627 -14.43 7.65 -12.07
CA ILE A 627 -13.18 8.36 -12.40
C ILE A 627 -12.85 8.32 -13.90
N PRO A 628 -12.94 7.18 -14.61
CA PRO A 628 -12.60 7.14 -16.04
C PRO A 628 -13.45 8.10 -16.88
N PHE A 629 -14.70 8.33 -16.48
CA PHE A 629 -15.62 9.24 -17.16
C PHE A 629 -15.33 10.70 -16.83
N ALA A 630 -15.05 11.00 -15.55
CA ALA A 630 -14.69 12.34 -15.12
C ALA A 630 -13.33 12.77 -15.66
N ALA A 631 -12.37 11.86 -15.80
CA ALA A 631 -11.09 12.13 -16.43
C ALA A 631 -11.24 12.42 -17.94
N ALA A 632 -12.14 11.69 -18.62
CA ALA A 632 -12.39 11.87 -20.05
C ALA A 632 -13.17 13.15 -20.39
N ASP A 633 -14.14 13.55 -19.55
CA ASP A 633 -15.00 14.72 -19.79
C ASP A 633 -15.37 15.46 -18.48
N PRO A 634 -14.40 16.09 -17.80
CA PRO A 634 -14.56 16.62 -16.44
C PRO A 634 -15.62 17.72 -16.36
N LEU A 635 -15.66 18.62 -17.35
CA LEU A 635 -16.57 19.77 -17.38
C LEU A 635 -18.05 19.37 -17.48
N ARG A 636 -18.36 18.15 -17.95
CA ARG A 636 -19.72 17.67 -18.08
C ARG A 636 -20.07 16.64 -17.02
N VAL A 637 -19.13 15.79 -16.64
CA VAL A 637 -19.39 14.70 -15.70
C VAL A 637 -19.41 15.22 -14.26
N ILE A 638 -18.42 16.03 -13.83
CA ILE A 638 -18.32 16.48 -12.44
C ILE A 638 -19.52 17.34 -12.01
N PRO A 639 -19.94 18.37 -12.77
CA PRO A 639 -21.12 19.15 -12.37
C PRO A 639 -22.41 18.32 -12.33
N ALA A 640 -22.54 17.34 -13.22
CA ALA A 640 -23.68 16.43 -13.24
C ALA A 640 -23.71 15.50 -12.02
N THR A 641 -22.57 14.92 -11.64
CA THR A 641 -22.46 14.06 -10.45
C THR A 641 -22.66 14.85 -9.17
N MET A 642 -22.14 16.08 -9.10
CA MET A 642 -22.38 17.01 -7.99
C MET A 642 -23.87 17.35 -7.84
N ALA A 643 -24.57 17.62 -8.94
CA ALA A 643 -26.01 17.89 -8.90
C ALA A 643 -26.82 16.69 -8.38
N GLY A 644 -26.52 15.48 -8.84
CA GLY A 644 -27.16 14.27 -8.30
C GLY A 644 -26.79 13.99 -6.86
N GLY A 645 -25.53 14.20 -6.47
CA GLY A 645 -25.08 14.10 -5.08
C GLY A 645 -25.83 15.05 -4.17
N ALA A 646 -25.98 16.32 -4.57
CA ALA A 646 -26.75 17.32 -3.83
C ALA A 646 -28.21 16.89 -3.62
N VAL A 647 -28.86 16.36 -4.66
CA VAL A 647 -30.23 15.83 -4.57
C VAL A 647 -30.32 14.64 -3.63
N THR A 648 -29.40 13.68 -3.75
CA THR A 648 -29.38 12.50 -2.87
C THR A 648 -29.13 12.88 -1.42
N GLY A 649 -28.14 13.73 -1.15
CA GLY A 649 -27.86 14.21 0.20
C GLY A 649 -29.04 14.97 0.82
N ALA A 650 -29.69 15.85 0.05
CA ALA A 650 -30.89 16.56 0.48
C ALA A 650 -32.04 15.61 0.84
N LEU A 651 -32.33 14.63 -0.02
CA LEU A 651 -33.41 13.67 0.18
C LEU A 651 -33.12 12.71 1.35
N THR A 652 -31.89 12.25 1.50
CA THR A 652 -31.49 11.41 2.64
C THR A 652 -31.76 12.13 3.97
N MET A 653 -31.35 13.40 4.08
CA MET A 653 -31.59 14.19 5.29
C MET A 653 -33.07 14.51 5.48
N ALA A 654 -33.80 14.84 4.40
CA ALA A 654 -35.23 15.12 4.46
C ALA A 654 -36.08 13.91 4.88
N LEU A 655 -35.63 12.70 4.55
CA LEU A 655 -36.30 11.45 4.86
C LEU A 655 -35.80 10.82 6.18
N HIS A 656 -34.93 11.51 6.93
CA HIS A 656 -34.35 11.02 8.19
C HIS A 656 -33.75 9.61 8.07
N VAL A 657 -33.05 9.37 6.96
CA VAL A 657 -32.37 8.10 6.71
C VAL A 657 -31.06 8.12 7.49
N GLY A 658 -30.80 7.09 8.29
CA GLY A 658 -29.59 6.98 9.10
C GLY A 658 -28.78 5.74 8.76
N SER A 659 -27.46 5.82 8.84
CA SER A 659 -26.56 4.69 8.62
C SER A 659 -25.64 4.51 9.82
N ARG A 660 -25.66 3.30 10.40
CA ARG A 660 -24.69 2.89 11.42
C ARG A 660 -23.43 2.27 10.81
N ALA A 661 -23.51 1.89 9.53
CA ALA A 661 -22.39 1.39 8.76
C ALA A 661 -21.73 2.55 7.99
N PRO A 662 -20.40 2.63 7.97
CA PRO A 662 -19.69 3.70 7.25
C PRO A 662 -19.47 3.46 5.75
N HIS A 663 -19.78 2.27 5.25
CA HIS A 663 -19.47 1.76 3.90
C HIS A 663 -20.11 0.39 3.72
N GLY A 664 -20.14 -0.09 2.47
CA GLY A 664 -20.82 -1.31 2.04
C GLY A 664 -22.04 -1.03 1.18
N GLY A 665 -22.46 0.22 1.07
CA GLY A 665 -23.57 0.66 0.21
C GLY A 665 -24.84 -0.15 0.46
N LEU A 666 -25.39 -0.74 -0.60
CA LEU A 666 -26.62 -1.55 -0.51
C LEU A 666 -26.41 -2.86 0.26
N PHE A 667 -25.18 -3.39 0.31
CA PHE A 667 -24.87 -4.65 0.98
C PHE A 667 -24.97 -4.57 2.51
N VAL A 668 -25.07 -3.36 3.06
CA VAL A 668 -25.28 -3.11 4.50
C VAL A 668 -26.65 -2.50 4.78
N ALA A 669 -27.66 -2.77 3.94
CA ALA A 669 -29.02 -2.25 4.11
C ALA A 669 -29.63 -2.55 5.50
N PHE A 670 -29.23 -3.65 6.15
CA PHE A 670 -29.63 -4.00 7.52
C PHE A 670 -29.10 -3.03 8.58
N ALA A 671 -28.07 -2.23 8.27
CA ALA A 671 -27.50 -1.19 9.13
C ALA A 671 -28.10 0.20 8.89
N ILE A 672 -29.07 0.32 7.97
CA ILE A 672 -29.69 1.57 7.54
C ILE A 672 -31.10 1.68 8.10
N THR A 673 -31.43 2.81 8.71
CA THR A 673 -32.80 3.17 9.09
C THR A 673 -33.50 3.83 7.90
N ASN A 674 -34.79 3.53 7.71
CA ASN A 674 -35.56 3.98 6.53
C ASN A 674 -34.91 3.59 5.18
N VAL A 675 -34.70 2.28 4.97
CA VAL A 675 -34.10 1.73 3.74
C VAL A 675 -34.83 2.16 2.47
N VAL A 676 -36.16 2.30 2.53
CA VAL A 676 -36.95 2.77 1.38
C VAL A 676 -36.56 4.21 1.01
N GLY A 677 -36.46 5.09 2.01
CA GLY A 677 -35.99 6.46 1.79
C GLY A 677 -34.57 6.51 1.23
N PHE A 678 -33.66 5.66 1.72
CA PHE A 678 -32.29 5.53 1.22
C PHE A 678 -32.26 5.19 -0.28
N LEU A 679 -33.04 4.19 -0.70
CA LEU A 679 -33.14 3.77 -2.10
C LEU A 679 -33.74 4.85 -3.00
N LEU A 680 -34.79 5.54 -2.53
CA LEU A 680 -35.42 6.64 -3.28
C LEU A 680 -34.46 7.82 -3.46
N ALA A 681 -33.70 8.19 -2.43
CA ALA A 681 -32.73 9.27 -2.49
C ALA A 681 -31.60 8.97 -3.50
N ILE A 682 -31.08 7.73 -3.51
CA ILE A 682 -30.07 7.29 -4.48
C ILE A 682 -30.65 7.30 -5.89
N LEU A 683 -31.84 6.72 -6.09
CA LEU A 683 -32.48 6.65 -7.40
C LEU A 683 -32.69 8.05 -7.99
N ALA A 684 -33.16 9.00 -7.19
CA ALA A 684 -33.34 10.39 -7.62
C ALA A 684 -32.03 11.03 -8.10
N GLY A 685 -30.94 10.91 -7.33
CA GLY A 685 -29.63 11.44 -7.73
C GLY A 685 -29.04 10.75 -8.95
N VAL A 686 -29.24 9.43 -9.09
CA VAL A 686 -28.83 8.64 -10.26
C VAL A 686 -29.55 9.11 -11.51
N VAL A 687 -30.87 9.32 -11.44
CA VAL A 687 -31.67 9.83 -12.56
C VAL A 687 -31.22 11.25 -12.95
N VAL A 688 -31.05 12.14 -11.97
CA VAL A 688 -30.58 13.52 -12.21
C VAL A 688 -29.21 13.53 -12.88
N THR A 689 -28.25 12.78 -12.34
CA THR A 689 -26.89 12.71 -12.89
C THR A 689 -26.90 12.12 -14.30
N ALA A 690 -27.58 10.99 -14.51
CA ALA A 690 -27.61 10.32 -15.81
C ALA A 690 -28.26 11.21 -16.87
N ALA A 691 -29.37 11.88 -16.54
CA ALA A 691 -30.02 12.83 -17.43
C ALA A 691 -29.10 13.99 -17.80
N LEU A 692 -28.42 14.60 -16.82
CA LEU A 692 -27.49 15.70 -17.06
C LEU A 692 -26.30 15.27 -17.91
N VAL A 693 -25.66 14.14 -17.62
CA VAL A 693 -24.54 13.61 -18.43
C VAL A 693 -24.99 13.38 -19.87
N VAL A 694 -26.14 12.76 -20.09
CA VAL A 694 -26.69 12.51 -21.44
C VAL A 694 -26.99 13.80 -22.18
N VAL A 695 -27.61 14.79 -21.52
CA VAL A 695 -27.93 16.08 -22.12
C VAL A 695 -26.66 16.85 -22.48
N LEU A 696 -25.72 16.98 -21.53
CA LEU A 696 -24.49 17.75 -21.71
C LEU A 696 -23.60 17.15 -22.81
N LYS A 697 -23.41 15.82 -22.82
CA LYS A 697 -22.66 15.14 -23.89
C LYS A 697 -23.40 15.19 -25.23
N GLY A 698 -24.73 15.09 -25.22
CA GLY A 698 -25.56 15.19 -26.41
C GLY A 698 -25.53 16.58 -27.08
N LEU A 699 -25.38 17.66 -26.31
CA LEU A 699 -25.19 19.01 -26.84
C LEU A 699 -23.81 19.17 -27.49
N GLY A 700 -22.76 18.59 -26.88
CA GLY A 700 -21.41 18.57 -27.44
C GLY A 700 -21.32 17.85 -28.79
N HIS A 701 -21.98 16.69 -28.90
CA HIS A 701 -22.03 15.92 -30.16
C HIS A 701 -22.73 16.68 -31.30
N ARG A 702 -23.84 17.37 -31.02
CA ARG A 702 -24.54 18.19 -32.02
C ARG A 702 -23.69 19.36 -32.50
N LYS A 703 -22.94 20.00 -31.61
CA LYS A 703 -22.03 21.09 -31.97
C LYS A 703 -20.87 20.61 -32.83
N SER A 704 -20.32 19.42 -32.55
CA SER A 704 -19.25 18.82 -33.37
C SER A 704 -19.76 18.37 -34.74
N ALA A 705 -20.97 17.80 -34.82
CA ALA A 705 -21.60 17.40 -36.08
C ALA A 705 -21.97 18.62 -36.94
N ALA A 706 -22.40 19.73 -36.33
CA ALA A 706 -22.70 20.98 -37.03
C ALA A 706 -21.44 21.79 -37.42
N ALA A 707 -20.28 21.51 -36.82
CA ALA A 707 -19.00 22.10 -37.22
C ALA A 707 -18.26 21.27 -38.29
N ALA A 708 -18.64 20.00 -38.45
CA ALA A 708 -18.10 19.09 -39.46
C ALA A 708 -18.94 19.03 -40.76
N ALA A 709 -20.16 19.57 -40.72
CA ALA A 709 -21.03 19.81 -41.87
C ALA A 709 -20.90 21.27 -42.31
#